data_AF-A0A0D2EB57-F1
#
_entry.id   AF-A0A0D2EB57-F1
#
_cell.length_a   1.000
_cell.length_b   1.000
_cell.length_c   1.000
_cell.angle_alpha   90.00
_cell.angle_beta   90.00
_cell.angle_gamma   90.00
#
_symmetry.space_group_name_H-M   'P 1'
#
loop_
_entity.id
_entity.type
_entity.pdbx_description
1 polymer ?
#
loop_
_entity_poly.entity_id
_entity_poly.type
_entity_poly.pdbx_seq_one_letter_code
_entity_poly.pdbx_strand_id
1 'polypeptide(L)'
;MSERDHVSNDNSNSAMEEKSGLSTTPSPRSPLTPISESTFQPPLRWSDTITSQPSRQGLSRVSTRHRQPWRHSVSKSVTDPLSQTLREYKPFRQRRRLLIKAMSHWLATTLLCGLLAMCLGVFGRMLKMSVSEIKLFNALIVLLSLFLGNNLSGTLREFALMFRWRLLASKYRSLEEFDLLLSCESLRKVLRLFWTARTRGRLWFRLNRTQCLCALWLGINMCLQVLVALLGVTYNLETSKHPGVQFGQLSVANLTQINDIWSADNPDFMSQLGSANSYGIQGQDYNFIDGPVPGQTGPWAFGTPSMPTIYGNDPQWTSMTYAFQDANPRNLAITLVSHRNITTKATCKTHKVTDGGDGIASHVTYIDDLGSPVTLETPFTDPGATVYIGVLNSTCGPRCTQVMVLQTSNGGTVPTPSFYSCNNTLSVVQGVESYLFPGVANSEATFQLADKEARIIAGAIGWSVTTPGNTSSHQYARYTPSSYWSPDHPVSAYLVGQRVMEFAVQAIAAMDYNGPQRNVTGWYPVLAQSVNVEWQWAGAILGLVPVVQLIASVCVILWSNTAIIRDESHLSTARLLRPLVQKLGNKGCLLSGEEIAETFPDVRVKYGWREPDDLVFRNEIDTRTVRHVDILEEQEGLGRQGIMPAGFYDGLPSDEEDEDEDEDDNDDHVVDERTRLLRRRGRRKRRRSI
;
A
#
# COMPACT_ATOMS: atom_id res chain seq x y z
N MET A 1 6.74 60.99 -37.28
CA MET A 1 7.20 62.38 -37.54
C MET A 1 7.03 63.16 -36.25
N SER A 2 8.15 63.47 -35.58
CA SER A 2 8.39 64.35 -34.42
C SER A 2 7.57 64.06 -33.13
N GLU A 3 8.12 63.58 -32.01
CA GLU A 3 9.25 64.06 -31.19
C GLU A 3 9.02 65.49 -30.66
N ARG A 4 8.68 65.60 -29.36
CA ARG A 4 9.26 66.61 -28.46
C ARG A 4 9.05 66.26 -26.98
N ASP A 5 10.17 66.19 -26.28
CA ASP A 5 10.35 66.06 -24.85
C ASP A 5 9.86 67.26 -24.03
N HIS A 6 9.60 67.04 -22.73
CA HIS A 6 10.07 67.97 -21.70
C HIS A 6 10.45 67.23 -20.42
N VAL A 7 11.56 67.71 -19.85
CA VAL A 7 12.46 67.12 -18.87
C VAL A 7 12.52 68.01 -17.62
N SER A 8 12.66 67.35 -16.46
CA SER A 8 13.33 67.75 -15.20
C SER A 8 12.86 68.93 -14.33
N ASN A 9 12.66 68.66 -13.03
CA ASN A 9 13.62 68.90 -11.92
C ASN A 9 12.84 68.78 -10.58
N ASP A 10 13.17 67.92 -9.61
CA ASP A 10 14.36 67.76 -8.75
C ASP A 10 14.15 68.34 -7.33
N ASN A 11 14.34 67.45 -6.33
CA ASN A 11 15.00 67.67 -5.02
C ASN A 11 14.33 68.60 -3.98
N SER A 12 14.32 68.37 -2.66
CA SER A 12 15.18 67.56 -1.78
C SER A 12 14.77 67.72 -0.29
N ASN A 13 15.35 66.86 0.57
CA ASN A 13 15.61 66.99 2.04
C ASN A 13 14.53 66.51 3.03
N SER A 14 14.83 65.91 4.18
CA SER A 14 16.00 65.19 4.77
C SER A 14 15.46 64.65 6.10
N ALA A 15 15.58 63.35 6.39
CA ALA A 15 16.53 62.77 7.35
C ALA A 15 16.52 63.39 8.78
N MET A 16 16.07 62.59 9.76
CA MET A 16 16.69 62.56 11.09
C MET A 16 16.60 61.14 11.67
N GLU A 17 17.74 60.70 12.19
CA GLU A 17 18.14 59.38 12.66
C GLU A 17 18.34 59.48 14.18
N GLU A 18 17.83 58.55 15.01
CA GLU A 18 18.59 58.06 16.18
C GLU A 18 18.07 56.73 16.77
N LYS A 19 18.93 55.72 16.64
CA LYS A 19 19.30 54.56 17.49
C LYS A 19 18.42 54.14 18.70
N SER A 20 18.13 52.83 18.77
CA SER A 20 18.85 51.82 19.60
C SER A 20 17.93 50.67 20.06
N GLY A 21 18.48 49.46 20.19
CA GLY A 21 17.95 48.48 21.16
C GLY A 21 17.49 47.11 20.66
N LEU A 22 18.42 46.31 20.15
CA LEU A 22 18.61 44.86 20.38
C LEU A 22 17.54 44.11 21.24
N SER A 23 16.80 43.16 20.63
CA SER A 23 16.55 41.82 21.22
C SER A 23 15.93 40.88 20.18
N THR A 24 16.70 39.88 19.82
CA THR A 24 16.31 38.69 19.06
C THR A 24 15.44 37.78 19.93
N THR A 25 14.27 37.38 19.45
CA THR A 25 13.58 36.19 19.99
C THR A 25 12.81 35.47 18.87
N PRO A 26 12.86 34.13 18.81
CA PRO A 26 12.58 33.37 17.60
C PRO A 26 11.12 32.91 17.51
N SER A 27 10.70 32.73 16.26
CA SER A 27 9.51 32.00 15.80
C SER A 27 9.26 30.69 16.59
N PRO A 28 8.04 30.44 17.07
CA PRO A 28 7.69 29.15 17.65
C PRO A 28 7.45 28.13 16.54
N ARG A 29 8.43 27.24 16.34
CA ARG A 29 8.22 25.93 15.70
C ARG A 29 7.42 25.06 16.66
N SER A 30 6.26 24.60 16.23
CA SER A 30 5.49 23.59 16.95
C SER A 30 6.24 22.25 16.95
N PRO A 31 6.46 21.63 18.12
CA PRO A 31 7.08 20.32 18.24
C PRO A 31 6.07 19.21 17.98
N LEU A 32 6.48 18.25 17.15
CA LEU A 32 5.93 16.91 17.08
C LEU A 32 5.95 16.29 18.49
N THR A 33 4.77 16.02 19.04
CA THR A 33 4.60 15.21 20.24
C THR A 33 4.58 13.73 19.85
N PRO A 34 5.50 12.90 20.36
CA PRO A 34 5.30 11.46 20.41
C PRO A 34 4.43 11.11 21.62
N ILE A 35 3.43 10.28 21.37
CA ILE A 35 2.61 9.60 22.39
C ILE A 35 3.54 8.68 23.20
N SER A 36 3.69 8.96 24.49
CA SER A 36 4.31 8.04 25.45
C SER A 36 3.65 8.18 26.82
N GLU A 37 2.79 7.22 27.17
CA GLU A 37 2.67 6.69 28.53
C GLU A 37 1.82 5.41 28.51
N SER A 38 2.47 4.26 28.57
CA SER A 38 1.99 3.12 29.37
C SER A 38 3.14 2.17 29.68
N THR A 39 3.51 2.20 30.97
CA THR A 39 3.87 1.05 31.82
C THR A 39 5.07 0.20 31.41
N PHE A 40 6.20 0.52 32.05
CA PHE A 40 7.38 -0.33 32.19
C PHE A 40 7.02 -1.72 32.76
N GLN A 41 7.30 -2.77 31.98
CA GLN A 41 7.62 -4.10 32.49
C GLN A 41 9.08 -4.42 32.14
N PRO A 42 9.85 -5.08 33.04
CA PRO A 42 11.26 -5.34 32.82
C PRO A 42 11.49 -6.39 31.73
N PRO A 43 12.68 -6.39 31.07
CA PRO A 43 12.94 -7.22 29.90
C PRO A 43 13.00 -8.71 30.28
N LEU A 44 12.15 -9.51 29.63
CA LEU A 44 12.28 -10.96 29.60
C LEU A 44 13.59 -11.31 28.87
N ARG A 45 14.61 -11.67 29.66
CA ARG A 45 15.81 -12.38 29.22
C ARG A 45 15.39 -13.66 28.51
N TRP A 46 15.61 -13.74 27.20
CA TRP A 46 15.66 -15.01 26.50
C TRP A 46 17.02 -15.63 26.78
N SER A 47 17.05 -16.56 27.72
CA SER A 47 18.21 -17.41 27.98
C SER A 47 18.33 -18.44 26.86
N ASP A 48 19.47 -18.39 26.16
CA ASP A 48 19.97 -19.45 25.31
C ASP A 48 20.18 -20.73 26.14
N THR A 49 19.25 -21.68 26.07
CA THR A 49 19.53 -23.08 26.46
C THR A 49 18.58 -24.05 25.75
N ILE A 50 18.81 -24.32 24.47
CA ILE A 50 18.28 -25.54 23.84
C ILE A 50 19.26 -26.67 24.13
N THR A 51 19.05 -27.33 25.26
CA THR A 51 19.69 -28.61 25.59
C THR A 51 19.08 -29.69 24.71
N SER A 52 19.83 -30.20 23.73
CA SER A 52 19.44 -31.40 22.99
C SER A 52 20.02 -32.65 23.67
N GLN A 53 19.19 -33.30 24.49
CA GLN A 53 19.42 -34.68 24.92
C GLN A 53 19.15 -35.64 23.74
N PRO A 54 19.98 -36.69 23.53
CA PRO A 54 19.72 -37.70 22.52
C PRO A 54 18.80 -38.79 23.10
N SER A 55 17.52 -38.78 22.72
CA SER A 55 16.65 -39.94 22.91
C SER A 55 16.94 -40.98 21.83
N ARG A 56 17.62 -42.06 22.25
CA ARG A 56 17.58 -43.36 21.57
C ARG A 56 16.14 -43.88 21.61
N GLN A 57 15.51 -44.03 20.46
CA GLN A 57 14.63 -45.18 20.16
C GLN A 57 14.41 -45.27 18.65
N GLY A 58 14.79 -46.42 18.11
CA GLY A 58 14.81 -46.69 16.68
C GLY A 58 13.41 -46.89 16.12
N LEU A 59 13.12 -46.19 15.04
CA LEU A 59 12.30 -46.69 13.95
C LEU A 59 13.05 -46.43 12.66
N SER A 60 13.28 -47.50 11.89
CA SER A 60 13.90 -47.50 10.57
C SER A 60 13.00 -46.80 9.55
N ARG A 61 12.91 -45.47 9.64
CA ARG A 61 12.46 -44.67 8.50
C ARG A 61 13.51 -44.82 7.42
N VAL A 62 13.11 -45.46 6.32
CA VAL A 62 13.74 -45.36 5.01
C VAL A 62 13.81 -43.86 4.67
N SER A 63 14.87 -43.19 5.12
CA SER A 63 15.16 -41.84 4.65
C SER A 63 15.61 -42.03 3.20
N THR A 64 14.71 -41.72 2.29
CA THR A 64 15.08 -41.31 0.93
C THR A 64 15.98 -40.09 1.09
N ARG A 65 17.28 -40.31 1.38
CA ARG A 65 18.33 -39.30 1.34
C ARG A 65 18.14 -38.56 0.03
N HIS A 66 17.59 -37.35 0.10
CA HIS A 66 17.57 -36.43 -1.03
C HIS A 66 19.01 -36.36 -1.51
N ARG A 67 19.28 -37.03 -2.64
CA ARG A 67 20.61 -37.08 -3.24
C ARG A 67 20.97 -35.64 -3.53
N GLN A 68 21.97 -35.12 -2.82
CA GLN A 68 22.46 -33.77 -3.08
C GLN A 68 22.80 -33.65 -4.58
N PRO A 69 22.48 -32.52 -5.23
CA PRO A 69 22.52 -32.38 -6.69
C PRO A 69 23.89 -32.73 -7.29
N TRP A 70 24.93 -32.46 -6.52
CA TRP A 70 26.36 -32.58 -6.81
C TRP A 70 26.91 -34.01 -6.72
N ARG A 71 26.12 -34.98 -6.24
CA ARG A 71 26.61 -36.33 -5.98
C ARG A 71 26.78 -37.12 -7.28
N HIS A 72 28.01 -37.19 -7.80
CA HIS A 72 28.38 -37.99 -8.98
C HIS A 72 28.10 -39.48 -8.76
N SER A 73 27.74 -40.21 -9.83
CA SER A 73 27.44 -41.64 -9.73
C SER A 73 28.70 -42.45 -9.44
N VAL A 74 28.64 -43.31 -8.42
CA VAL A 74 29.67 -44.32 -8.15
C VAL A 74 29.61 -45.38 -9.25
N SER A 75 30.77 -45.82 -9.71
CA SER A 75 30.90 -46.97 -10.63
C SER A 75 30.17 -48.19 -10.06
N LYS A 76 29.38 -48.89 -10.89
CA LYS A 76 28.70 -50.14 -10.53
C LYS A 76 29.50 -51.38 -10.96
N SER A 77 30.82 -51.29 -11.09
CA SER A 77 31.67 -52.47 -11.27
C SER A 77 31.68 -53.27 -9.97
N VAL A 78 31.03 -54.44 -9.94
CA VAL A 78 30.78 -55.23 -8.73
C VAL A 78 32.01 -56.01 -8.23
N THR A 79 33.19 -55.86 -8.84
CA THR A 79 34.33 -56.76 -8.57
C THR A 79 35.70 -56.13 -8.28
N ASP A 80 35.86 -54.80 -8.28
CA ASP A 80 37.15 -54.16 -7.94
C ASP A 80 37.05 -53.24 -6.71
N PRO A 81 37.95 -53.33 -5.71
CA PRO A 81 37.98 -52.41 -4.56
C PRO A 81 38.25 -50.95 -4.98
N LEU A 82 38.96 -50.73 -6.09
CA LEU A 82 39.15 -49.43 -6.75
C LEU A 82 37.83 -48.79 -7.25
N SER A 83 36.78 -49.61 -7.49
CA SER A 83 35.51 -49.12 -8.03
C SER A 83 34.67 -48.26 -7.07
N GLN A 84 34.98 -48.29 -5.76
CA GLN A 84 34.16 -47.62 -4.75
C GLN A 84 34.46 -46.10 -4.64
N THR A 85 35.67 -45.65 -4.99
CA THR A 85 36.09 -44.25 -4.97
C THR A 85 35.90 -43.55 -6.32
N LEU A 86 35.99 -44.32 -7.42
CA LEU A 86 35.76 -43.86 -8.79
C LEU A 86 34.36 -43.26 -8.99
N ARG A 87 34.32 -41.98 -9.36
CA ARG A 87 33.08 -41.28 -9.71
C ARG A 87 33.08 -40.87 -11.18
N GLU A 88 31.94 -41.11 -11.83
CA GLU A 88 31.73 -40.71 -13.23
C GLU A 88 31.14 -39.29 -13.30
N TYR A 89 31.85 -38.38 -13.96
CA TYR A 89 31.37 -37.03 -14.24
C TYR A 89 30.64 -36.99 -15.59
N LYS A 90 29.34 -36.69 -15.54
CA LYS A 90 28.48 -36.50 -16.71
C LYS A 90 27.87 -35.09 -16.69
N PRO A 91 28.33 -34.14 -17.53
CA PRO A 91 27.88 -32.75 -17.48
C PRO A 91 26.37 -32.62 -17.71
N PHE A 92 25.78 -33.40 -18.63
CA PHE A 92 24.33 -33.38 -18.87
C PHE A 92 23.50 -33.77 -17.63
N ARG A 93 23.97 -34.76 -16.84
CA ARG A 93 23.27 -35.21 -15.62
C ARG A 93 23.39 -34.16 -14.51
N GLN A 94 24.55 -33.53 -14.36
CA GLN A 94 24.73 -32.41 -13.42
C GLN A 94 23.78 -31.27 -13.80
N ARG A 95 23.82 -30.82 -15.06
CA ARG A 95 22.95 -29.74 -15.57
C ARG A 95 21.47 -30.00 -15.30
N ARG A 96 20.96 -31.22 -15.56
CA ARG A 96 19.55 -31.56 -15.28
C ARG A 96 19.20 -31.46 -13.81
N ARG A 97 20.08 -31.88 -12.89
CA ARG A 97 19.82 -31.78 -11.45
C ARG A 97 19.87 -30.34 -10.96
N LEU A 98 20.82 -29.55 -11.47
CA LEU A 98 20.90 -28.12 -11.20
C LEU A 98 19.65 -27.41 -11.70
N LEU A 99 19.18 -27.75 -12.90
CA LEU A 99 17.93 -27.23 -13.45
C LEU A 99 16.74 -27.55 -12.54
N ILE A 100 16.56 -28.82 -12.14
CA ILE A 100 15.44 -29.20 -11.25
C ILE A 100 15.49 -28.42 -9.94
N LYS A 101 16.67 -28.30 -9.32
CA LYS A 101 16.83 -27.54 -8.07
C LYS A 101 16.53 -26.05 -8.27
N ALA A 102 17.13 -25.42 -9.28
CA ALA A 102 16.91 -24.01 -9.57
C ALA A 102 15.45 -23.72 -9.93
N MET A 103 14.80 -24.61 -10.69
CA MET A 103 13.37 -24.50 -11.01
C MET A 103 12.50 -24.65 -9.75
N SER A 104 12.86 -25.51 -8.81
CA SER A 104 12.11 -25.64 -7.54
C SER A 104 12.17 -24.35 -6.71
N HIS A 105 13.34 -23.71 -6.67
CA HIS A 105 13.53 -22.41 -6.00
C HIS A 105 12.77 -21.29 -6.71
N TRP A 106 12.88 -21.22 -8.04
CA TRP A 106 12.15 -20.24 -8.83
C TRP A 106 10.63 -20.39 -8.70
N LEU A 107 10.13 -21.64 -8.67
CA LEU A 107 8.71 -21.92 -8.46
C LEU A 107 8.26 -21.45 -7.07
N ALA A 108 9.07 -21.67 -6.03
CA ALA A 108 8.76 -21.21 -4.69
C ALA A 108 8.68 -19.67 -4.60
N THR A 109 9.61 -18.96 -5.23
CA THR A 109 9.55 -17.48 -5.32
C THR A 109 8.32 -17.03 -6.08
N THR A 110 8.04 -17.64 -7.24
CA THR A 110 6.89 -17.30 -8.07
C THR A 110 5.58 -17.52 -7.31
N LEU A 111 5.48 -18.60 -6.53
CA LEU A 111 4.35 -18.87 -5.66
C LEU A 111 4.20 -17.79 -4.58
N LEU A 112 5.29 -17.40 -3.90
CA LEU A 112 5.25 -16.35 -2.87
C LEU A 112 4.87 -14.98 -3.47
N CYS A 113 5.41 -14.62 -4.62
CA CYS A 113 5.01 -13.42 -5.37
C CYS A 113 3.52 -13.48 -5.77
N GLY A 114 3.04 -14.65 -6.22
CA GLY A 114 1.63 -14.87 -6.54
C GLY A 114 0.72 -14.73 -5.32
N LEU A 115 1.12 -15.24 -4.15
CA LEU A 115 0.38 -15.09 -2.90
C LEU A 115 0.36 -13.63 -2.43
N LEU A 116 1.45 -12.88 -2.59
CA LEU A 116 1.49 -11.44 -2.33
C LEU A 116 0.55 -10.67 -3.27
N ALA A 117 0.59 -10.95 -4.57
CA ALA A 117 -0.31 -10.36 -5.56
C ALA A 117 -1.78 -10.67 -5.22
N MET A 118 -2.07 -11.92 -4.84
CA MET A 118 -3.41 -12.34 -4.42
C MET A 118 -3.86 -11.62 -3.16
N CYS A 119 -2.99 -11.50 -2.15
CA CYS A 119 -3.29 -10.76 -0.92
C CYS A 119 -3.66 -9.31 -1.24
N LEU A 120 -2.80 -8.58 -1.98
CA LEU A 120 -3.08 -7.22 -2.43
C LEU A 120 -4.36 -7.13 -3.28
N GLY A 121 -4.62 -8.12 -4.13
CA GLY A 121 -5.80 -8.18 -4.99
C GLY A 121 -7.11 -8.39 -4.25
N VAL A 122 -7.15 -9.30 -3.28
CA VAL A 122 -8.34 -9.60 -2.48
C VAL A 122 -8.68 -8.39 -1.61
N PHE A 123 -7.68 -7.87 -0.88
CA PHE A 123 -7.86 -6.77 0.04
C PHE A 123 -8.07 -5.43 -0.66
N GLY A 124 -7.46 -5.21 -1.85
CA GLY A 124 -7.68 -4.02 -2.66
C GLY A 124 -9.06 -3.95 -3.33
N ARG A 125 -9.80 -5.07 -3.41
CA ARG A 125 -11.20 -5.08 -3.91
C ARG A 125 -12.24 -4.84 -2.82
N MET A 126 -11.85 -4.88 -1.54
CA MET A 126 -12.78 -4.62 -0.44
C MET A 126 -13.05 -3.12 -0.35
N LEU A 127 -14.32 -2.73 -0.48
CA LEU A 127 -14.77 -1.33 -0.39
C LEU A 127 -14.50 -0.71 0.99
N LYS A 128 -14.51 -1.54 2.03
CA LYS A 128 -14.25 -1.18 3.41
C LYS A 128 -13.64 -2.36 4.15
N MET A 129 -12.73 -2.07 5.06
CA MET A 129 -12.15 -3.06 5.96
C MET A 129 -12.54 -2.79 7.40
N SER A 130 -12.87 -3.86 8.10
CA SER A 130 -12.96 -3.88 9.56
C SER A 130 -11.57 -3.83 10.19
N VAL A 131 -11.52 -3.48 11.48
CA VAL A 131 -10.29 -3.45 12.27
C VAL A 131 -9.57 -4.80 12.28
N SER A 132 -10.33 -5.91 12.29
CA SER A 132 -9.77 -7.26 12.27
C SER A 132 -9.13 -7.60 10.92
N GLU A 133 -9.78 -7.20 9.82
CA GLU A 133 -9.27 -7.42 8.47
C GLU A 133 -8.00 -6.61 8.20
N ILE A 134 -7.91 -5.38 8.70
CA ILE A 134 -6.70 -4.55 8.62
C ILE A 134 -5.52 -5.24 9.33
N LYS A 135 -5.75 -5.76 10.54
CA LYS A 135 -4.72 -6.51 11.28
C LYS A 135 -4.29 -7.76 10.54
N LEU A 136 -5.24 -8.51 9.96
CA LEU A 136 -4.96 -9.70 9.17
C LEU A 136 -4.15 -9.37 7.91
N PHE A 137 -4.54 -8.33 7.17
CA PHE A 137 -3.83 -7.85 5.99
C PHE A 137 -2.37 -7.49 6.32
N ASN A 138 -2.17 -6.65 7.35
CA ASN A 138 -0.84 -6.24 7.79
C ASN A 138 0.03 -7.43 8.26
N ALA A 139 -0.55 -8.41 8.94
CA ALA A 139 0.18 -9.62 9.34
C ALA A 139 0.58 -10.47 8.13
N LEU A 140 -0.34 -10.69 7.18
CA LEU A 140 -0.09 -11.51 6.00
C LEU A 140 0.94 -10.89 5.07
N ILE A 141 0.86 -9.58 4.79
CA ILE A 141 1.79 -8.91 3.88
C ILE A 141 3.23 -8.92 4.43
N VAL A 142 3.39 -8.70 5.73
CA VAL A 142 4.70 -8.75 6.40
C VAL A 142 5.25 -10.17 6.38
N LEU A 143 4.43 -11.17 6.76
CA LEU A 143 4.84 -12.57 6.79
C LEU A 143 5.29 -13.08 5.40
N LEU A 144 4.48 -12.81 4.37
CA LEU A 144 4.78 -13.22 3.00
C LEU A 144 6.03 -12.51 2.45
N SER A 145 6.22 -11.23 2.77
CA SER A 145 7.42 -10.48 2.37
C SER A 145 8.69 -11.01 3.04
N LEU A 146 8.63 -11.38 4.32
CA LEU A 146 9.75 -12.01 5.03
C LEU A 146 10.09 -13.38 4.44
N PHE A 147 9.09 -14.21 4.13
CA PHE A 147 9.33 -15.49 3.47
C PHE A 147 9.90 -15.33 2.07
N LEU A 148 9.44 -14.34 1.31
CA LEU A 148 10.02 -14.01 0.00
C LEU A 148 11.49 -13.61 0.13
N GLY A 149 11.80 -12.68 1.04
CA GLY A 149 13.16 -12.22 1.28
C GLY A 149 14.11 -13.34 1.75
N ASN A 150 13.63 -14.21 2.64
CA ASN A 150 14.41 -15.35 3.13
C ASN A 150 14.64 -16.41 2.03
N ASN A 151 13.62 -16.72 1.24
CA ASN A 151 13.75 -17.63 0.09
C ASN A 151 14.81 -17.09 -0.88
N LEU A 152 14.70 -15.81 -1.25
CA LEU A 152 15.61 -15.16 -2.18
C LEU A 152 17.05 -15.16 -1.69
N SER A 153 17.28 -14.78 -0.42
CA SER A 153 18.60 -14.84 0.22
C SER A 153 19.19 -16.26 0.23
N GLY A 154 18.39 -17.26 0.58
CA GLY A 154 18.81 -18.66 0.55
C GLY A 154 19.21 -19.13 -0.87
N THR A 155 18.41 -18.77 -1.88
CA THR A 155 18.71 -19.16 -3.27
C THR A 155 19.98 -18.52 -3.81
N LEU A 156 20.22 -17.25 -3.48
CA LEU A 156 21.44 -16.56 -3.86
C LEU A 156 22.65 -17.22 -3.18
N ARG A 157 22.58 -17.53 -1.89
CA ARG A 157 23.67 -18.25 -1.19
C ARG A 157 24.04 -19.56 -1.90
N GLU A 158 23.05 -20.36 -2.30
CA GLU A 158 23.30 -21.57 -3.06
C GLU A 158 23.89 -21.32 -4.46
N PHE A 159 23.47 -20.25 -5.13
CA PHE A 159 24.02 -19.85 -6.43
C PHE A 159 25.50 -19.46 -6.31
N ALA A 160 25.90 -18.76 -5.24
CA ALA A 160 27.30 -18.47 -4.95
C ALA A 160 28.12 -19.75 -4.76
N LEU A 161 27.61 -20.71 -3.98
CA LEU A 161 28.26 -22.01 -3.74
C LEU A 161 28.44 -22.82 -5.03
N MET A 162 27.49 -22.73 -5.96
CA MET A 162 27.62 -23.34 -7.29
C MET A 162 28.64 -22.62 -8.18
N PHE A 163 28.69 -21.30 -8.10
CA PHE A 163 29.55 -20.48 -8.95
C PHE A 163 31.02 -20.53 -8.50
N ARG A 164 31.29 -20.77 -7.21
CA ARG A 164 32.65 -20.78 -6.63
C ARG A 164 33.60 -21.72 -7.37
N TRP A 165 33.16 -22.94 -7.70
CA TRP A 165 34.01 -23.94 -8.35
C TRP A 165 34.47 -23.49 -9.73
N ARG A 166 33.60 -22.80 -10.47
CA ARG A 166 33.97 -22.22 -11.76
C ARG A 166 34.94 -21.04 -11.59
N LEU A 167 34.73 -20.20 -10.58
CA LEU A 167 35.63 -19.10 -10.28
C LEU A 167 37.04 -19.59 -9.91
N LEU A 168 37.13 -20.64 -9.10
CA LEU A 168 38.38 -21.29 -8.70
C LEU A 168 39.09 -21.97 -9.90
N ALA A 169 38.33 -22.51 -10.86
CA ALA A 169 38.88 -23.13 -12.06
C ALA A 169 39.28 -22.14 -13.18
N SER A 170 38.94 -20.86 -13.05
CA SER A 170 39.13 -19.91 -14.17
C SER A 170 40.53 -19.30 -14.25
N LYS A 171 41.22 -19.10 -13.13
CA LYS A 171 42.51 -18.41 -13.05
C LYS A 171 43.27 -18.86 -11.81
N TYR A 172 44.61 -18.84 -11.87
CA TYR A 172 45.47 -18.90 -10.69
C TYR A 172 45.24 -17.68 -9.80
N ARG A 173 45.12 -17.93 -8.49
CA ARG A 173 44.88 -16.92 -7.45
C ARG A 173 45.79 -17.17 -6.25
N SER A 174 46.01 -16.13 -5.45
CA SER A 174 46.70 -16.30 -4.16
C SER A 174 45.90 -17.20 -3.23
N LEU A 175 46.58 -17.82 -2.26
CA LEU A 175 45.94 -18.69 -1.27
C LEU A 175 44.87 -17.98 -0.44
N GLU A 176 45.10 -16.70 -0.09
CA GLU A 176 44.10 -15.88 0.62
C GLU A 176 42.85 -15.65 -0.22
N GLU A 177 43.00 -15.29 -1.51
CA GLU A 177 41.85 -15.14 -2.43
C GLU A 177 41.12 -16.47 -2.65
N PHE A 178 41.88 -17.58 -2.70
CA PHE A 178 41.34 -18.92 -2.88
C PHE A 178 40.47 -19.35 -1.68
N ASP A 179 40.95 -19.16 -0.45
CA ASP A 179 40.20 -19.48 0.78
C ASP A 179 38.95 -18.59 0.94
N LEU A 180 39.06 -17.30 0.64
CA LEU A 180 37.91 -16.38 0.67
C LEU A 180 36.82 -16.76 -0.35
N LEU A 181 37.20 -17.24 -1.54
CA LEU A 181 36.25 -17.76 -2.54
C LEU A 181 35.62 -19.07 -2.12
N LEU A 182 36.38 -19.95 -1.47
CA LEU A 182 35.90 -21.21 -0.93
C LEU A 182 34.82 -20.95 0.13
N SER A 183 34.99 -19.89 0.92
CA SER A 183 34.09 -19.37 1.95
C SER A 183 33.10 -18.29 1.46
N CYS A 184 32.79 -18.23 0.16
CA CYS A 184 31.88 -17.23 -0.43
C CYS A 184 30.41 -17.31 0.00
N GLU A 185 30.08 -18.30 0.83
CA GLU A 185 28.77 -18.48 1.46
C GLU A 185 28.37 -17.28 2.33
N SER A 186 29.36 -16.60 2.91
CA SER A 186 29.15 -15.42 3.74
C SER A 186 29.34 -14.14 2.92
N LEU A 187 28.30 -13.30 2.85
CA LEU A 187 28.38 -11.97 2.23
C LEU A 187 29.50 -11.11 2.83
N ARG A 188 29.81 -11.28 4.13
CA ARG A 188 30.93 -10.59 4.78
C ARG A 188 32.28 -11.00 4.21
N LYS A 189 32.46 -12.29 3.90
CA LYS A 189 33.69 -12.82 3.27
C LYS A 189 33.78 -12.39 1.81
N VAL A 190 32.66 -12.29 1.09
CA VAL A 190 32.63 -11.71 -0.27
C VAL A 190 32.98 -10.22 -0.26
N LEU A 191 32.51 -9.46 0.74
CA LEU A 191 32.89 -8.05 0.93
C LEU A 191 34.39 -7.93 1.28
N ARG A 192 34.89 -8.81 2.15
CA ARG A 192 36.33 -8.89 2.46
C ARG A 192 37.14 -9.21 1.20
N LEU A 193 36.70 -10.19 0.41
CA LEU A 193 37.32 -10.53 -0.88
C LEU A 193 37.33 -9.36 -1.86
N PHE A 194 36.25 -8.57 -1.94
CA PHE A 194 36.21 -7.36 -2.76
C PHE A 194 37.30 -6.35 -2.35
N TRP A 195 37.53 -6.22 -1.04
CA TRP A 195 38.54 -5.33 -0.48
C TRP A 195 39.96 -5.87 -0.64
N THR A 196 40.19 -7.16 -0.36
CA THR A 196 41.49 -7.83 -0.47
C THR A 196 41.96 -7.94 -1.92
N ALA A 197 41.06 -8.26 -2.86
CA ALA A 197 41.39 -8.38 -4.30
C ALA A 197 41.73 -7.03 -4.98
N ARG A 198 41.88 -5.95 -4.21
CA ARG A 198 42.24 -4.60 -4.67
C ARG A 198 43.71 -4.54 -5.01
N THR A 199 44.01 -4.37 -6.30
CA THR A 199 45.37 -4.18 -6.78
C THR A 199 45.94 -2.85 -6.28
N ARG A 200 46.97 -2.88 -5.42
CA ARG A 200 47.72 -1.69 -4.97
C ARG A 200 48.32 -0.98 -6.20
N GLY A 201 47.99 0.30 -6.40
CA GLY A 201 48.61 1.16 -7.43
C GLY A 201 47.79 1.48 -8.69
N ARG A 202 46.55 0.98 -8.85
CA ARG A 202 45.64 1.39 -9.95
C ARG A 202 44.55 2.36 -9.50
N LEU A 203 44.22 3.36 -10.33
CA LEU A 203 43.12 4.31 -10.08
C LEU A 203 41.79 3.57 -9.84
N TRP A 204 40.99 4.12 -8.91
CA TRP A 204 39.73 3.59 -8.39
C TRP A 204 38.71 3.12 -9.46
N PHE A 205 38.72 3.70 -10.67
CA PHE A 205 37.76 3.41 -11.73
C PHE A 205 38.03 2.12 -12.54
N ARG A 206 39.22 1.51 -12.48
CA ARG A 206 39.51 0.26 -13.21
C ARG A 206 39.39 -0.97 -12.29
N LEU A 207 38.14 -1.36 -12.03
CA LEU A 207 37.81 -2.59 -11.29
C LEU A 207 38.39 -3.84 -11.96
N ASN A 208 38.98 -4.73 -11.16
CA ASN A 208 39.43 -6.04 -11.62
C ASN A 208 38.22 -6.95 -11.94
N ARG A 209 38.36 -7.95 -12.81
CA ARG A 209 37.25 -8.86 -13.19
C ARG A 209 36.59 -9.53 -11.97
N THR A 210 37.41 -9.90 -10.98
CA THR A 210 36.98 -10.51 -9.72
C THR A 210 36.20 -9.54 -8.84
N GLN A 211 36.64 -8.28 -8.75
CA GLN A 211 35.95 -7.22 -8.03
C GLN A 211 34.62 -6.85 -8.68
N CYS A 212 34.58 -6.81 -10.02
CA CYS A 212 33.33 -6.58 -10.76
C CYS A 212 32.31 -7.69 -10.47
N LEU A 213 32.74 -8.96 -10.44
CA LEU A 213 31.86 -10.08 -10.08
C LEU A 213 31.39 -10.02 -8.63
N CYS A 214 32.25 -9.64 -7.67
CA CYS A 214 31.86 -9.48 -6.28
C CYS A 214 30.89 -8.29 -6.09
N ALA A 215 31.16 -7.16 -6.75
CA ALA A 215 30.29 -5.98 -6.72
C ALA A 215 28.93 -6.27 -7.36
N LEU A 216 28.91 -6.97 -8.51
CA LEU A 216 27.67 -7.42 -9.16
C LEU A 216 26.88 -8.35 -8.24
N TRP A 217 27.56 -9.30 -7.59
CA TRP A 217 26.92 -10.23 -6.65
C TRP A 217 26.28 -9.52 -5.45
N LEU A 218 27.02 -8.62 -4.81
CA LEU A 218 26.52 -7.81 -3.69
C LEU A 218 25.39 -6.88 -4.14
N GLY A 219 25.53 -6.27 -5.31
CA GLY A 219 24.51 -5.40 -5.92
C GLY A 219 23.20 -6.13 -6.19
N ILE A 220 23.25 -7.36 -6.72
CA ILE A 220 22.06 -8.20 -6.93
C ILE A 220 21.38 -8.53 -5.59
N ASN A 221 22.15 -8.96 -4.59
CA ASN A 221 21.60 -9.26 -3.26
C ASN A 221 20.93 -8.03 -2.62
N MET A 222 21.59 -6.88 -2.69
CA MET A 222 21.08 -5.62 -2.14
C MET A 222 19.84 -5.14 -2.91
N CYS A 223 19.89 -5.12 -4.24
CA CYS A 223 18.79 -4.70 -5.09
C CYS A 223 17.54 -5.54 -4.84
N LEU A 224 17.69 -6.86 -4.76
CA LEU A 224 16.58 -7.78 -4.50
C LEU A 224 15.97 -7.58 -3.10
N GLN A 225 16.78 -7.34 -2.07
CA GLN A 225 16.26 -7.02 -0.72
C GLN A 225 15.54 -5.66 -0.69
N VAL A 226 16.07 -4.66 -1.39
CA VAL A 226 15.42 -3.34 -1.52
C VAL A 226 14.08 -3.46 -2.25
N LEU A 227 14.01 -4.24 -3.33
CA LEU A 227 12.76 -4.49 -4.05
C LEU A 227 11.69 -5.12 -3.14
N VAL A 228 12.07 -6.11 -2.33
CA VAL A 228 11.15 -6.72 -1.35
C VAL A 228 10.70 -5.71 -0.30
N ALA A 229 11.60 -4.84 0.18
CA ALA A 229 11.24 -3.79 1.13
C ALA A 229 10.30 -2.74 0.50
N LEU A 230 10.52 -2.37 -0.77
CA LEU A 230 9.69 -1.40 -1.50
C LEU A 230 8.25 -1.90 -1.70
N LEU A 231 8.00 -3.21 -1.70
CA LEU A 231 6.63 -3.74 -1.73
C LEU A 231 5.77 -3.21 -0.57
N GLY A 232 6.37 -2.99 0.61
CA GLY A 232 5.69 -2.40 1.76
C GLY A 232 5.19 -0.97 1.55
N VAL A 233 5.71 -0.28 0.52
CA VAL A 233 5.35 1.11 0.17
C VAL A 233 4.40 1.17 -1.03
N THR A 234 4.21 0.07 -1.76
CA THR A 234 3.34 0.03 -2.97
C THR A 234 1.84 0.02 -2.69
N TYR A 235 1.44 0.04 -1.42
CA TYR A 235 0.05 0.13 -0.99
C TYR A 235 -0.11 1.20 0.08
N ASN A 236 -1.27 1.85 0.09
CA ASN A 236 -1.65 2.81 1.11
C ASN A 236 -2.97 2.40 1.77
N LEU A 237 -3.09 2.64 3.08
CA LEU A 237 -4.33 2.47 3.82
C LEU A 237 -5.02 3.83 3.87
N GLU A 238 -5.87 4.08 2.88
CA GLU A 238 -6.65 5.31 2.78
C GLU A 238 -7.98 5.17 3.51
N THR A 239 -8.57 6.30 3.88
CA THR A 239 -9.97 6.33 4.33
C THR A 239 -10.87 5.91 3.17
N SER A 240 -11.73 4.92 3.39
CA SER A 240 -12.63 4.43 2.35
C SER A 240 -13.62 5.53 1.95
N LYS A 241 -14.07 5.49 0.69
CA LYS A 241 -15.15 6.37 0.18
C LYS A 241 -16.51 6.08 0.81
N HIS A 242 -16.66 4.90 1.42
CA HIS A 242 -17.87 4.49 2.13
C HIS A 242 -17.62 4.47 3.63
N PRO A 243 -18.53 5.00 4.45
CA PRO A 243 -18.41 4.94 5.90
C PRO A 243 -18.51 3.50 6.40
N GLY A 244 -17.77 3.23 7.47
CA GLY A 244 -18.14 2.17 8.39
C GLY A 244 -19.36 2.62 9.19
N VAL A 245 -20.16 1.67 9.67
CA VAL A 245 -21.32 1.97 10.52
C VAL A 245 -21.20 1.19 11.81
N GLN A 246 -21.55 1.83 12.93
CA GLN A 246 -21.63 1.21 14.24
C GLN A 246 -22.97 1.55 14.88
N PHE A 247 -23.51 0.63 15.69
CA PHE A 247 -24.75 0.86 16.40
C PHE A 247 -24.47 1.55 17.74
N GLY A 248 -25.15 2.65 18.02
CA GLY A 248 -24.97 3.42 19.25
C GLY A 248 -25.76 4.73 19.23
N GLN A 249 -25.27 5.75 19.93
CA GLN A 249 -25.87 7.09 19.89
C GLN A 249 -25.45 7.82 18.61
N LEU A 250 -26.42 8.41 17.93
CA LEU A 250 -26.24 9.23 16.73
C LEU A 250 -26.98 10.56 16.93
N SER A 251 -26.45 11.64 16.36
CA SER A 251 -27.04 12.97 16.44
C SER A 251 -27.89 13.22 15.19
N VAL A 252 -29.16 13.57 15.37
CA VAL A 252 -30.09 13.98 14.31
C VAL A 252 -30.61 15.38 14.57
N ALA A 253 -31.01 16.08 13.52
CA ALA A 253 -31.72 17.34 13.69
C ALA A 253 -33.05 17.16 14.44
N ASN A 254 -33.32 18.11 15.32
CA ASN A 254 -34.55 18.16 16.06
C ASN A 254 -35.63 18.89 15.24
N LEU A 255 -36.56 18.12 14.67
CA LEU A 255 -37.60 18.65 13.78
C LEU A 255 -38.85 19.15 14.52
N THR A 256 -38.87 19.15 15.86
CA THR A 256 -40.07 19.52 16.62
C THR A 256 -40.32 21.02 16.68
N GLN A 257 -39.28 21.84 16.50
CA GLN A 257 -39.37 23.29 16.58
C GLN A 257 -38.34 23.91 15.63
N ILE A 258 -38.66 25.07 15.05
CA ILE A 258 -37.75 25.83 14.17
C ILE A 258 -37.17 26.98 14.97
N ASN A 259 -35.96 26.80 15.51
CA ASN A 259 -35.23 27.84 16.22
C ASN A 259 -33.76 27.84 15.84
N ASP A 260 -33.20 29.04 15.81
CA ASP A 260 -31.75 29.24 15.83
C ASP A 260 -31.15 28.67 17.14
N ILE A 261 -29.93 28.14 17.09
CA ILE A 261 -29.18 27.61 18.26
C ILE A 261 -29.03 28.69 19.34
N TRP A 262 -29.04 29.97 18.95
CA TRP A 262 -28.91 31.11 19.89
C TRP A 262 -30.25 31.70 20.32
N SER A 263 -31.38 31.16 19.83
CA SER A 263 -32.71 31.59 20.20
C SER A 263 -33.19 30.92 21.50
N ALA A 264 -34.32 31.39 22.02
CA ALA A 264 -34.95 30.78 23.19
C ALA A 264 -35.38 29.33 22.90
N ASP A 265 -35.36 28.48 23.94
CA ASP A 265 -35.70 27.04 23.83
C ASP A 265 -37.15 26.77 23.38
N ASN A 266 -38.04 27.76 23.45
CA ASN A 266 -39.42 27.69 22.99
C ASN A 266 -39.79 28.96 22.22
N PRO A 267 -39.41 29.07 20.94
CA PRO A 267 -39.72 30.25 20.13
C PRO A 267 -41.24 30.37 19.94
N ASP A 268 -41.73 31.61 20.00
CA ASP A 268 -43.09 31.90 19.59
C ASP A 268 -43.27 31.65 18.09
N PHE A 269 -44.53 31.57 17.64
CA PHE A 269 -44.82 31.27 16.24
C PHE A 269 -44.16 32.26 15.26
N MET A 270 -44.09 33.54 15.63
CA MET A 270 -43.48 34.57 14.79
C MET A 270 -41.96 34.42 14.69
N SER A 271 -41.28 34.06 15.79
CA SER A 271 -39.85 33.77 15.75
C SER A 271 -39.54 32.57 14.87
N GLN A 272 -40.40 31.53 14.87
CA GLN A 272 -40.22 30.38 13.99
C GLN A 272 -40.32 30.75 12.50
N LEU A 273 -41.23 31.66 12.13
CA LEU A 273 -41.32 32.20 10.76
C LEU A 273 -40.02 32.93 10.37
N GLY A 274 -39.50 33.78 11.26
CA GLY A 274 -38.23 34.47 11.07
C GLY A 274 -37.04 33.51 10.96
N SER A 275 -36.94 32.51 11.84
CA SER A 275 -35.89 31.49 11.80
C SER A 275 -35.95 30.65 10.52
N ALA A 276 -37.14 30.30 10.03
CA ALA A 276 -37.29 29.59 8.76
C ALA A 276 -36.78 30.42 7.57
N ASN A 277 -37.05 31.73 7.54
CA ASN A 277 -36.47 32.61 6.54
C ASN A 277 -34.94 32.64 6.63
N SER A 278 -34.40 32.85 7.83
CA SER A 278 -32.94 32.86 8.07
C SER A 278 -32.28 31.56 7.63
N TYR A 279 -32.88 30.39 7.86
CA TYR A 279 -32.35 29.12 7.38
C TYR A 279 -32.34 29.02 5.85
N GLY A 280 -33.39 29.49 5.18
CA GLY A 280 -33.39 29.55 3.71
C GLY A 280 -32.33 30.51 3.17
N ILE A 281 -32.03 31.59 3.89
CA ILE A 281 -30.88 32.45 3.55
C ILE A 281 -29.54 31.72 3.73
N GLN A 282 -29.36 31.01 4.84
CA GLN A 282 -28.12 30.25 5.11
C GLN A 282 -27.87 29.13 4.09
N GLY A 283 -28.93 28.49 3.58
CA GLY A 283 -28.82 27.39 2.63
C GLY A 283 -28.55 27.82 1.18
N GLN A 284 -28.43 29.12 0.89
CA GLN A 284 -28.19 29.64 -0.47
C GLN A 284 -26.95 29.04 -1.14
N ASP A 285 -25.90 28.76 -0.36
CA ASP A 285 -24.62 28.26 -0.86
C ASP A 285 -24.54 26.73 -0.95
N TYR A 286 -25.67 26.02 -0.79
CA TYR A 286 -25.70 24.57 -0.81
C TYR A 286 -25.71 23.99 -2.22
N ASN A 287 -25.27 22.73 -2.33
CA ASN A 287 -25.09 22.08 -3.62
C ASN A 287 -26.41 21.52 -4.15
N PHE A 288 -26.66 21.74 -5.44
CA PHE A 288 -27.78 21.14 -6.17
C PHE A 288 -27.24 20.12 -7.17
N ILE A 289 -27.71 18.88 -7.07
CA ILE A 289 -27.31 17.78 -7.96
C ILE A 289 -28.55 17.11 -8.54
N ASP A 290 -28.55 16.83 -9.84
CA ASP A 290 -29.57 16.00 -10.46
C ASP A 290 -29.23 14.51 -10.29
N GLY A 291 -30.22 13.70 -9.92
CA GLY A 291 -30.09 12.25 -9.78
C GLY A 291 -30.50 11.70 -8.42
N PRO A 292 -30.43 10.36 -8.25
CA PRO A 292 -30.87 9.71 -7.03
C PRO A 292 -29.97 10.07 -5.85
N VAL A 293 -30.58 10.21 -4.67
CA VAL A 293 -29.86 10.42 -3.43
C VAL A 293 -28.93 9.21 -3.17
N PRO A 294 -27.63 9.43 -2.92
CA PRO A 294 -26.68 8.35 -2.67
C PRO A 294 -27.00 7.63 -1.36
N GLY A 295 -26.73 6.33 -1.31
CA GLY A 295 -26.97 5.52 -0.11
C GLY A 295 -28.42 5.12 0.14
N GLN A 296 -29.41 5.65 -0.60
CA GLN A 296 -30.81 5.18 -0.50
C GLN A 296 -30.97 3.74 -1.02
N THR A 297 -30.23 3.41 -2.08
CA THR A 297 -30.15 2.06 -2.63
C THR A 297 -28.67 1.68 -2.75
N GLY A 298 -28.24 0.66 -2.01
CA GLY A 298 -26.85 0.21 -2.01
C GLY A 298 -26.06 0.58 -0.73
N PRO A 299 -24.72 0.71 -0.82
CA PRO A 299 -23.90 0.99 0.35
C PRO A 299 -24.09 2.43 0.84
N TRP A 300 -24.01 2.60 2.15
CA TRP A 300 -23.99 3.91 2.80
C TRP A 300 -22.96 4.86 2.16
N ALA A 301 -23.29 6.16 2.16
CA ALA A 301 -22.44 7.22 1.66
C ALA A 301 -22.16 8.24 2.78
N PHE A 302 -20.95 8.82 2.77
CA PHE A 302 -20.66 9.96 3.63
C PHE A 302 -21.55 11.14 3.24
N GLY A 303 -22.00 11.89 4.24
CA GLY A 303 -22.57 13.20 4.02
C GLY A 303 -21.49 14.23 3.70
N THR A 304 -21.93 15.41 3.27
CA THR A 304 -21.08 16.56 3.03
C THR A 304 -21.34 17.59 4.14
N PRO A 305 -20.64 17.48 5.29
CA PRO A 305 -20.73 18.50 6.32
C PRO A 305 -20.28 19.84 5.73
N SER A 306 -20.91 20.94 6.16
CA SER A 306 -20.73 22.32 5.65
C SER A 306 -21.39 22.65 4.32
N MET A 307 -21.49 21.73 3.37
CA MET A 307 -22.25 21.92 2.12
C MET A 307 -23.24 20.76 1.91
N PRO A 308 -24.38 20.75 2.63
CA PRO A 308 -25.46 19.83 2.35
C PRO A 308 -25.84 19.83 0.87
N THR A 309 -26.26 18.67 0.37
CA THR A 309 -26.63 18.48 -1.03
C THR A 309 -28.15 18.29 -1.15
N ILE A 310 -28.74 18.99 -2.10
CA ILE A 310 -30.15 18.94 -2.47
C ILE A 310 -30.25 18.27 -3.84
N TYR A 311 -31.22 17.37 -3.98
CA TYR A 311 -31.37 16.52 -5.14
C TYR A 311 -32.60 16.89 -5.96
N GLY A 312 -32.44 17.08 -7.26
CA GLY A 312 -33.55 17.18 -8.20
C GLY A 312 -34.10 15.79 -8.50
N ASN A 313 -35.41 15.57 -8.36
CA ASN A 313 -36.01 14.27 -8.69
C ASN A 313 -36.20 14.07 -10.21
N ASP A 314 -36.07 15.14 -10.98
CA ASP A 314 -36.31 15.19 -12.41
C ASP A 314 -35.50 16.32 -13.07
N PRO A 315 -35.15 16.22 -14.38
CA PRO A 315 -34.36 17.25 -15.07
C PRO A 315 -35.01 18.64 -15.10
N GLN A 316 -36.32 18.71 -14.87
CA GLN A 316 -37.11 19.93 -14.80
C GLN A 316 -37.32 20.41 -13.35
N TRP A 317 -36.63 19.84 -12.37
CA TRP A 317 -36.65 20.28 -10.97
C TRP A 317 -38.06 20.52 -10.42
N THR A 318 -39.06 19.76 -10.88
CA THR A 318 -40.47 19.92 -10.49
C THR A 318 -40.71 19.51 -9.04
N SER A 319 -39.76 18.77 -8.47
CA SER A 319 -39.66 18.52 -7.04
C SER A 319 -38.20 18.40 -6.63
N MET A 320 -37.89 18.89 -5.43
CA MET A 320 -36.55 18.86 -4.84
C MET A 320 -36.58 18.05 -3.55
N THR A 321 -35.61 17.16 -3.37
CA THR A 321 -35.51 16.28 -2.21
C THR A 321 -34.24 16.57 -1.43
N TYR A 322 -34.38 16.69 -0.12
CA TYR A 322 -33.26 16.71 0.80
C TYR A 322 -33.21 15.39 1.58
N ALA A 323 -32.01 14.83 1.71
CA ALA A 323 -31.76 13.70 2.58
C ALA A 323 -30.99 14.16 3.81
N PHE A 324 -31.53 13.84 4.99
CA PHE A 324 -30.96 14.25 6.27
C PHE A 324 -29.56 13.68 6.45
N GLN A 325 -28.74 14.34 7.26
CA GLN A 325 -27.39 13.89 7.58
C GLN A 325 -27.31 13.44 9.05
N ASP A 326 -27.06 12.14 9.24
CA ASP A 326 -26.89 11.55 10.56
C ASP A 326 -25.45 11.75 11.02
N ALA A 327 -25.24 12.48 12.11
CA ALA A 327 -23.91 12.86 12.60
C ALA A 327 -23.42 11.96 13.73
N ASN A 328 -22.10 11.77 13.81
CA ASN A 328 -21.47 11.12 14.96
C ASN A 328 -21.38 12.10 16.14
N PRO A 329 -21.97 11.81 17.32
CA PRO A 329 -22.02 12.75 18.44
C PRO A 329 -20.64 13.03 19.05
N ARG A 330 -19.65 12.19 18.81
CA ARG A 330 -18.26 12.41 19.25
C ARG A 330 -17.46 13.24 18.24
N ASN A 331 -17.85 13.22 16.97
CA ASN A 331 -17.19 13.97 15.91
C ASN A 331 -18.23 14.37 14.84
N LEU A 332 -18.79 15.56 15.01
CA LEU A 332 -19.85 16.10 14.14
C LEU A 332 -19.38 16.33 12.70
N ALA A 333 -18.07 16.35 12.44
CA ALA A 333 -17.52 16.43 11.08
C ALA A 333 -17.65 15.12 10.29
N ILE A 334 -18.12 14.04 10.92
CA ILE A 334 -18.39 12.76 10.24
C ILE A 334 -19.89 12.57 10.20
N THR A 335 -20.46 12.75 9.01
CA THR A 335 -21.89 12.57 8.75
C THR A 335 -22.15 11.45 7.76
N LEU A 336 -23.34 10.90 7.84
CA LEU A 336 -23.86 9.81 7.02
C LEU A 336 -25.10 10.32 6.30
N VAL A 337 -25.22 10.09 5.00
CA VAL A 337 -26.49 10.39 4.32
C VAL A 337 -27.54 9.41 4.83
N SER A 338 -28.56 9.95 5.49
CA SER A 338 -29.66 9.21 6.11
C SER A 338 -30.58 8.64 5.02
N HIS A 339 -31.25 7.53 5.30
CA HIS A 339 -32.39 7.11 4.47
C HIS A 339 -33.60 8.04 4.64
N ARG A 340 -33.58 8.88 5.67
CA ARG A 340 -34.61 9.89 5.88
C ARG A 340 -34.51 10.97 4.82
N ASN A 341 -35.59 11.22 4.11
CA ASN A 341 -35.65 12.28 3.12
C ASN A 341 -36.99 13.02 3.16
N ILE A 342 -36.99 14.24 2.62
CA ILE A 342 -38.17 15.10 2.53
C ILE A 342 -38.14 15.85 1.20
N THR A 343 -39.30 15.94 0.57
CA THR A 343 -39.46 16.52 -0.76
C THR A 343 -40.33 17.77 -0.69
N THR A 344 -39.94 18.80 -1.43
CA THR A 344 -40.72 20.02 -1.65
C THR A 344 -41.25 20.06 -3.08
N LYS A 345 -42.47 20.59 -3.24
CA LYS A 345 -43.12 20.78 -4.53
C LYS A 345 -43.93 22.07 -4.53
N ALA A 346 -43.66 22.95 -5.49
CA ALA A 346 -44.42 24.18 -5.70
C ALA A 346 -45.08 24.21 -7.08
N THR A 347 -46.30 24.76 -7.13
CA THR A 347 -47.01 25.05 -8.37
C THR A 347 -47.48 26.50 -8.36
N CYS A 348 -47.13 27.26 -9.39
CA CYS A 348 -47.46 28.68 -9.48
C CYS A 348 -48.37 28.99 -10.66
N LYS A 349 -49.24 29.98 -10.46
CA LYS A 349 -50.08 30.59 -11.49
C LYS A 349 -49.70 32.06 -11.65
N THR A 350 -49.76 32.58 -12.87
CA THR A 350 -49.55 34.00 -13.16
C THR A 350 -50.88 34.74 -13.13
N HIS A 351 -50.89 35.92 -12.51
CA HIS A 351 -52.01 36.85 -12.49
C HIS A 351 -51.66 38.13 -13.23
N LYS A 352 -52.67 38.75 -13.85
CA LYS A 352 -52.49 40.02 -14.56
C LYS A 352 -52.58 41.18 -13.57
N VAL A 353 -51.52 41.98 -13.50
CA VAL A 353 -51.49 43.23 -12.73
C VAL A 353 -52.22 44.32 -13.51
N THR A 354 -53.15 45.01 -12.86
CA THR A 354 -53.90 46.15 -13.44
C THR A 354 -53.43 47.49 -12.89
N ASP A 355 -52.94 47.54 -11.65
CA ASP A 355 -52.47 48.76 -11.00
C ASP A 355 -51.40 48.47 -9.92
N GLY A 356 -50.55 49.45 -9.59
CA GLY A 356 -49.62 49.40 -8.45
C GLY A 356 -48.43 48.44 -8.57
N GLY A 357 -48.04 48.03 -9.79
CA GLY A 357 -46.94 47.09 -10.03
C GLY A 357 -45.54 47.71 -10.14
N ASP A 358 -45.39 49.03 -9.99
CA ASP A 358 -44.11 49.73 -10.18
C ASP A 358 -43.19 49.71 -8.94
N GLY A 359 -43.71 49.21 -7.80
CA GLY A 359 -43.01 49.19 -6.51
C GLY A 359 -43.09 50.50 -5.71
N ILE A 360 -43.55 51.57 -6.35
CA ILE A 360 -43.71 52.90 -5.73
C ILE A 360 -45.05 52.98 -5.00
N ALA A 361 -46.08 52.29 -5.50
CA ALA A 361 -47.35 52.18 -4.82
C ALA A 361 -47.27 51.25 -3.59
N SER A 362 -47.99 51.60 -2.52
CA SER A 362 -48.15 50.75 -1.33
C SER A 362 -49.24 49.68 -1.48
N HIS A 363 -49.64 49.38 -2.70
CA HIS A 363 -50.66 48.39 -3.04
C HIS A 363 -50.44 47.88 -4.45
N VAL A 364 -50.91 46.68 -4.73
CA VAL A 364 -50.98 46.10 -6.07
C VAL A 364 -52.40 45.59 -6.33
N THR A 365 -52.95 45.91 -7.50
CA THR A 365 -54.25 45.38 -7.93
C THR A 365 -54.02 44.37 -9.06
N TYR A 366 -54.52 43.16 -8.88
CA TYR A 366 -54.39 42.06 -9.84
C TYR A 366 -55.73 41.37 -10.08
N ILE A 367 -55.83 40.64 -11.20
CA ILE A 367 -57.01 39.82 -11.53
C ILE A 367 -56.83 38.44 -10.92
N ASP A 368 -57.74 38.07 -10.01
CA ASP A 368 -57.74 36.77 -9.34
C ASP A 368 -58.18 35.61 -10.27
N ASP A 369 -58.21 34.38 -9.73
CA ASP A 369 -58.65 33.19 -10.46
C ASP A 369 -60.14 33.25 -10.89
N LEU A 370 -60.95 34.13 -10.29
CA LEU A 370 -62.37 34.34 -10.59
C LEU A 370 -62.59 35.49 -11.59
N GLY A 371 -61.52 36.13 -12.07
CA GLY A 371 -61.60 37.27 -12.98
C GLY A 371 -61.95 38.59 -12.29
N SER A 372 -61.95 38.64 -10.95
CA SER A 372 -62.25 39.83 -10.16
C SER A 372 -60.98 40.61 -9.81
N PRO A 373 -61.00 41.95 -9.87
CA PRO A 373 -59.88 42.76 -9.42
C PRO A 373 -59.78 42.71 -7.89
N VAL A 374 -58.60 42.31 -7.39
CA VAL A 374 -58.28 42.24 -5.97
C VAL A 374 -57.09 43.15 -5.69
N THR A 375 -57.22 44.02 -4.69
CA THR A 375 -56.16 44.91 -4.24
C THR A 375 -55.51 44.34 -2.98
N LEU A 376 -54.19 44.18 -3.02
CA LEU A 376 -53.37 43.72 -1.90
C LEU A 376 -52.45 44.87 -1.47
N GLU A 377 -52.43 45.19 -0.18
CA GLU A 377 -51.47 46.14 0.37
C GLU A 377 -50.06 45.54 0.31
N THR A 378 -49.08 46.30 -0.17
CA THR A 378 -47.68 45.85 -0.30
C THR A 378 -46.76 46.92 0.27
N PRO A 379 -45.65 46.54 0.93
CA PRO A 379 -44.67 47.53 1.38
C PRO A 379 -44.01 48.22 0.18
N PHE A 380 -43.58 49.47 0.38
CA PHE A 380 -42.75 50.18 -0.61
C PHE A 380 -41.50 49.36 -0.95
N THR A 381 -41.25 49.21 -2.26
CA THR A 381 -40.15 48.38 -2.80
C THR A 381 -39.48 49.08 -3.97
N ASP A 382 -38.20 48.78 -4.19
CA ASP A 382 -37.49 49.39 -5.31
C ASP A 382 -38.03 48.87 -6.65
N PRO A 383 -38.06 49.71 -7.71
CA PRO A 383 -38.41 49.24 -9.06
C PRO A 383 -37.46 48.11 -9.52
N GLY A 384 -38.03 47.02 -10.04
CA GLY A 384 -37.28 45.83 -10.46
C GLY A 384 -37.02 44.82 -9.33
N ALA A 385 -37.47 45.09 -8.11
CA ALA A 385 -37.33 44.18 -6.98
C ALA A 385 -38.43 43.11 -6.98
N THR A 386 -38.16 42.01 -6.28
CA THR A 386 -39.13 40.93 -6.08
C THR A 386 -39.51 40.84 -4.61
N VAL A 387 -40.82 40.81 -4.35
CA VAL A 387 -41.41 40.68 -3.03
C VAL A 387 -42.09 39.33 -2.94
N TYR A 388 -41.70 38.54 -1.95
CA TYR A 388 -42.37 37.29 -1.62
C TYR A 388 -43.29 37.55 -0.43
N ILE A 389 -44.53 37.11 -0.56
CA ILE A 389 -45.62 37.39 0.36
C ILE A 389 -46.12 36.07 0.89
N GLY A 390 -45.81 35.78 2.15
CA GLY A 390 -46.28 34.57 2.80
C GLY A 390 -47.69 34.76 3.35
N VAL A 391 -48.60 33.83 3.06
CA VAL A 391 -49.99 33.85 3.52
C VAL A 391 -50.14 33.02 4.80
N LEU A 392 -50.42 33.67 5.94
CA LEU A 392 -50.55 33.01 7.24
C LEU A 392 -51.76 32.06 7.29
N ASN A 393 -52.88 32.47 6.69
CA ASN A 393 -54.15 31.72 6.66
C ASN A 393 -54.32 30.94 5.35
N SER A 394 -53.26 30.30 4.86
CA SER A 394 -53.34 29.51 3.64
C SER A 394 -54.27 28.29 3.77
N THR A 395 -55.05 28.02 2.72
CA THR A 395 -56.02 26.92 2.63
C THR A 395 -55.57 25.77 1.73
N CYS A 396 -54.33 25.77 1.24
CA CYS A 396 -53.86 24.79 0.25
C CYS A 396 -53.54 23.39 0.82
N GLY A 397 -53.55 23.22 2.15
CA GLY A 397 -53.38 21.92 2.81
C GLY A 397 -52.64 21.99 4.15
N PRO A 398 -52.53 20.88 4.89
CA PRO A 398 -51.93 20.85 6.24
C PRO A 398 -50.42 21.05 6.25
N ARG A 399 -49.71 20.75 5.15
CA ARG A 399 -48.25 20.93 4.97
C ARG A 399 -47.91 21.87 3.82
N CYS A 400 -48.90 22.69 3.44
CA CYS A 400 -48.82 23.59 2.31
C CYS A 400 -48.97 25.04 2.76
N THR A 401 -48.20 25.92 2.13
CA THR A 401 -48.34 27.37 2.30
C THR A 401 -48.39 28.05 0.94
N GLN A 402 -49.36 28.95 0.82
CA GLN A 402 -49.47 29.83 -0.33
C GLN A 402 -48.46 30.98 -0.18
N VAL A 403 -47.66 31.17 -1.22
CA VAL A 403 -46.71 32.27 -1.36
C VAL A 403 -47.12 33.06 -2.58
N MET A 404 -47.42 34.35 -2.41
CA MET A 404 -47.64 35.26 -3.53
C MET A 404 -46.33 35.98 -3.85
N VAL A 405 -46.11 36.31 -5.12
CA VAL A 405 -44.85 36.92 -5.56
C VAL A 405 -45.16 38.08 -6.47
N LEU A 406 -44.62 39.26 -6.15
CA LEU A 406 -44.70 40.47 -6.96
C LEU A 406 -43.30 40.79 -7.47
N GLN A 407 -43.11 40.77 -8.79
CA GLN A 407 -41.94 41.35 -9.44
C GLN A 407 -42.32 42.73 -9.97
N THR A 408 -41.71 43.77 -9.42
CA THR A 408 -42.04 45.16 -9.78
C THR A 408 -41.37 45.55 -11.10
N SER A 409 -42.02 46.42 -11.87
CA SER A 409 -41.43 46.93 -13.12
C SER A 409 -40.45 48.08 -12.87
N ASN A 410 -39.30 48.07 -13.52
CA ASN A 410 -38.40 49.22 -13.58
C ASN A 410 -38.39 49.94 -14.95
N GLY A 411 -39.21 49.46 -15.90
CA GLY A 411 -39.30 50.03 -17.25
C GLY A 411 -38.08 49.76 -18.14
N GLY A 412 -37.04 49.12 -17.62
CA GLY A 412 -35.84 48.73 -18.33
C GLY A 412 -35.76 47.21 -18.51
N THR A 413 -35.02 46.56 -17.63
CA THR A 413 -34.80 45.11 -17.61
C THR A 413 -36.07 44.32 -17.26
N VAL A 414 -36.93 44.86 -16.41
CA VAL A 414 -38.27 44.33 -16.10
C VAL A 414 -39.31 45.33 -16.62
N PRO A 415 -39.76 45.19 -17.89
CA PRO A 415 -40.60 46.18 -18.55
C PRO A 415 -42.04 46.21 -18.01
N THR A 416 -42.56 45.07 -17.55
CA THR A 416 -43.94 44.93 -17.05
C THR A 416 -43.95 44.20 -15.71
N PRO A 417 -44.80 44.62 -14.76
CA PRO A 417 -44.90 43.94 -13.49
C PRO A 417 -45.55 42.58 -13.67
N SER A 418 -45.15 41.62 -12.83
CA SER A 418 -45.74 40.29 -12.84
C SER A 418 -46.10 39.85 -11.42
N PHE A 419 -47.27 39.20 -11.30
CA PHE A 419 -47.78 38.71 -10.02
C PHE A 419 -48.06 37.22 -10.12
N TYR A 420 -47.67 36.47 -9.09
CA TYR A 420 -47.82 35.02 -9.06
C TYR A 420 -48.45 34.55 -7.76
N SER A 421 -49.20 33.47 -7.84
CA SER A 421 -49.71 32.74 -6.68
C SER A 421 -49.19 31.32 -6.73
N CYS A 422 -48.40 30.94 -5.72
CA CYS A 422 -47.72 29.67 -5.63
C CYS A 422 -48.21 28.86 -4.44
N ASN A 423 -48.55 27.60 -4.65
CA ASN A 423 -48.79 26.66 -3.56
C ASN A 423 -47.54 25.80 -3.40
N ASN A 424 -46.84 25.94 -2.28
CA ASN A 424 -45.67 25.13 -1.95
C ASN A 424 -46.02 24.11 -0.87
N THR A 425 -45.71 22.84 -1.10
CA THR A 425 -46.06 21.72 -0.23
C THR A 425 -44.83 20.91 0.14
N LEU A 426 -44.70 20.58 1.42
CA LEU A 426 -43.68 19.65 1.91
C LEU A 426 -44.26 18.26 2.16
N SER A 427 -43.54 17.22 1.72
CA SER A 427 -43.89 15.84 2.03
C SER A 427 -43.69 15.52 3.52
N VAL A 428 -44.21 14.38 3.94
CA VAL A 428 -43.77 13.74 5.19
C VAL A 428 -42.32 13.24 5.04
N VAL A 429 -41.63 13.05 6.16
CA VAL A 429 -40.28 12.47 6.13
C VAL A 429 -40.43 10.98 5.82
N GLN A 430 -39.85 10.53 4.71
CA GLN A 430 -39.85 9.12 4.33
C GLN A 430 -38.63 8.40 4.94
N GLY A 431 -38.58 7.07 4.87
CA GLY A 431 -37.41 6.28 5.33
C GLY A 431 -37.21 6.24 6.85
N VAL A 432 -38.21 6.65 7.64
CA VAL A 432 -38.14 6.64 9.12
C VAL A 432 -38.12 5.22 9.69
N GLU A 433 -38.77 4.28 9.00
CA GLU A 433 -38.90 2.88 9.42
C GLU A 433 -37.54 2.20 9.69
N SER A 434 -36.49 2.54 8.94
CA SER A 434 -35.15 1.97 9.14
C SER A 434 -34.44 2.44 10.43
N TYR A 435 -35.04 3.38 11.16
CA TYR A 435 -34.53 3.95 12.40
C TYR A 435 -35.34 3.55 13.64
N LEU A 436 -36.38 2.73 13.45
CA LEU A 436 -37.21 2.18 14.52
C LEU A 436 -36.67 0.79 14.92
N PHE A 437 -35.92 0.75 16.01
CA PHE A 437 -35.34 -0.49 16.53
C PHE A 437 -36.12 -1.01 17.75
N PRO A 438 -36.36 -2.33 17.86
CA PRO A 438 -37.05 -2.90 19.01
C PRO A 438 -36.24 -2.69 20.30
N GLY A 439 -36.91 -2.29 21.38
CA GLY A 439 -36.28 -2.05 22.68
C GLY A 439 -35.64 -0.66 22.85
N VAL A 440 -35.79 0.21 21.86
CA VAL A 440 -35.31 1.61 21.90
C VAL A 440 -36.50 2.56 22.10
N ALA A 441 -36.29 3.66 22.83
CA ALA A 441 -37.29 4.71 23.06
C ALA A 441 -37.56 5.63 21.84
N ASN A 442 -37.11 5.26 20.64
CA ASN A 442 -37.31 6.05 19.43
C ASN A 442 -38.74 5.82 18.93
N SER A 443 -39.46 6.91 18.63
CA SER A 443 -40.78 6.87 18.00
C SER A 443 -40.74 7.55 16.64
N GLU A 444 -41.70 7.25 15.76
CA GLU A 444 -41.83 7.93 14.46
C GLU A 444 -41.87 9.45 14.61
N ALA A 445 -42.58 9.95 15.63
CA ALA A 445 -42.68 11.37 15.95
C ALA A 445 -41.31 12.02 16.25
N THR A 446 -40.28 11.26 16.59
CA THR A 446 -38.92 11.77 16.82
C THR A 446 -38.25 12.25 15.52
N PHE A 447 -38.63 11.65 14.39
CA PHE A 447 -38.01 11.89 13.09
C PHE A 447 -38.94 12.61 12.09
N GLN A 448 -40.19 12.86 12.48
CA GLN A 448 -41.16 13.54 11.64
C GLN A 448 -41.15 15.05 11.89
N LEU A 449 -41.21 15.81 10.80
CA LEU A 449 -41.51 17.24 10.84
C LEU A 449 -43.03 17.39 10.97
N ALA A 450 -43.52 18.00 12.05
CA ALA A 450 -44.95 18.20 12.25
C ALA A 450 -45.55 19.18 11.22
N ASP A 451 -46.87 19.10 11.02
CA ASP A 451 -47.55 19.79 9.91
C ASP A 451 -47.44 21.32 10.03
N LYS A 452 -47.46 21.84 11.25
CA LYS A 452 -47.33 23.28 11.51
C LYS A 452 -45.95 23.79 11.07
N GLU A 453 -44.89 23.09 11.46
CA GLU A 453 -43.50 23.40 11.13
C GLU A 453 -43.26 23.23 9.62
N ALA A 454 -43.86 22.21 9.00
CA ALA A 454 -43.85 22.04 7.55
C ALA A 454 -44.50 23.23 6.81
N ARG A 455 -45.64 23.76 7.30
CA ARG A 455 -46.25 24.99 6.74
C ARG A 455 -45.34 26.20 6.88
N ILE A 456 -44.68 26.35 8.02
CA ILE A 456 -43.72 27.43 8.24
C ILE A 456 -42.59 27.32 7.19
N ILE A 457 -41.95 26.16 7.04
CA ILE A 457 -40.86 26.01 6.07
C ILE A 457 -41.34 26.20 4.62
N ALA A 458 -42.54 25.71 4.27
CA ALA A 458 -43.09 25.84 2.92
C ALA A 458 -43.24 27.31 2.47
N GLY A 459 -43.46 28.24 3.40
CA GLY A 459 -43.54 29.68 3.10
C GLY A 459 -42.27 30.47 3.42
N ALA A 460 -41.16 29.81 3.76
CA ALA A 460 -39.95 30.44 4.34
C ALA A 460 -39.46 31.70 3.60
N ILE A 461 -39.52 31.70 2.27
CA ILE A 461 -39.08 32.81 1.41
C ILE A 461 -39.90 34.10 1.61
N GLY A 462 -41.15 34.00 2.08
CA GLY A 462 -42.06 35.14 2.26
C GLY A 462 -42.16 35.67 3.69
N TRP A 463 -41.46 35.06 4.65
CA TRP A 463 -41.52 35.46 6.05
C TRP A 463 -40.56 36.58 6.40
N SER A 464 -40.96 37.41 7.35
CA SER A 464 -40.14 38.49 7.88
C SER A 464 -40.09 38.46 9.41
N VAL A 465 -39.00 38.98 9.97
CA VAL A 465 -38.77 39.06 11.43
C VAL A 465 -39.66 40.12 12.10
N THR A 466 -40.39 40.92 11.33
CA THR A 466 -41.30 41.95 11.85
C THR A 466 -42.67 41.38 12.20
N THR A 467 -43.19 41.76 13.36
CA THR A 467 -44.55 41.44 13.78
C THR A 467 -45.54 42.09 12.81
N PRO A 468 -46.50 41.34 12.25
CA PRO A 468 -47.58 41.93 11.49
C PRO A 468 -48.34 42.89 12.42
N GLY A 469 -48.75 44.04 11.90
CA GLY A 469 -49.80 44.82 12.55
C GLY A 469 -51.01 43.90 12.77
N ASN A 470 -51.79 44.14 13.82
CA ASN A 470 -52.85 43.27 14.37
C ASN A 470 -53.94 42.78 13.37
N THR A 471 -53.85 43.11 12.07
CA THR A 471 -54.86 42.89 11.03
C THR A 471 -54.33 42.21 9.76
N SER A 472 -53.01 42.02 9.56
CA SER A 472 -52.50 41.51 8.27
C SER A 472 -52.32 39.99 8.26
N SER A 473 -53.09 39.27 7.44
CA SER A 473 -52.94 37.83 7.15
C SER A 473 -51.73 37.48 6.29
N HIS A 474 -50.85 38.45 6.05
CA HIS A 474 -49.73 38.39 5.12
C HIS A 474 -48.44 38.89 5.81
N GLN A 475 -47.33 38.27 5.46
CA GLN A 475 -45.98 38.78 5.75
C GLN A 475 -45.23 39.02 4.44
N TYR A 476 -44.21 39.87 4.48
CA TYR A 476 -43.51 40.33 3.28
C TYR A 476 -42.00 40.22 3.47
N ALA A 477 -41.35 39.48 2.59
CA ALA A 477 -39.90 39.48 2.46
C ALA A 477 -39.52 40.22 1.16
N ARG A 478 -38.61 41.18 1.29
CA ARG A 478 -38.15 42.01 0.18
C ARG A 478 -36.73 41.60 -0.20
N TYR A 479 -36.51 41.39 -1.49
CA TYR A 479 -35.22 41.03 -2.04
C TYR A 479 -34.80 42.07 -3.08
N THR A 480 -33.56 42.54 -2.99
CA THR A 480 -33.05 43.60 -3.87
C THR A 480 -32.85 43.06 -5.30
N PRO A 481 -32.98 43.89 -6.35
CA PRO A 481 -32.85 43.47 -7.77
C PRO A 481 -31.52 42.78 -8.13
N SER A 482 -30.49 42.94 -7.30
CA SER A 482 -29.17 42.31 -7.45
C SER A 482 -29.04 40.95 -6.75
N SER A 483 -30.06 40.50 -6.03
CA SER A 483 -30.03 39.24 -5.27
C SER A 483 -30.51 38.06 -6.11
N TYR A 484 -30.05 36.86 -5.77
CA TYR A 484 -30.45 35.62 -6.45
C TYR A 484 -31.97 35.36 -6.43
N TRP A 485 -32.65 35.85 -5.39
CA TRP A 485 -34.09 35.71 -5.19
C TRP A 485 -34.93 36.77 -5.92
N SER A 486 -34.30 37.83 -6.42
CA SER A 486 -34.96 38.89 -7.18
C SER A 486 -34.19 39.17 -8.46
N PRO A 487 -34.33 38.31 -9.48
CA PRO A 487 -33.62 38.46 -10.74
C PRO A 487 -34.05 39.74 -11.49
N ASP A 488 -33.05 40.43 -12.05
CA ASP A 488 -33.22 41.65 -12.87
C ASP A 488 -33.63 41.33 -14.33
N HIS A 489 -34.59 40.42 -14.50
CA HIS A 489 -35.21 40.08 -15.80
C HIS A 489 -36.58 39.45 -15.58
N PRO A 490 -37.49 39.45 -16.57
CA PRO A 490 -38.83 38.91 -16.40
C PRO A 490 -38.80 37.42 -16.05
N VAL A 491 -39.43 37.07 -14.92
CA VAL A 491 -39.52 35.67 -14.49
C VAL A 491 -40.77 35.00 -15.06
N SER A 492 -40.78 33.67 -15.08
CA SER A 492 -41.97 32.88 -15.39
C SER A 492 -42.54 32.23 -14.13
N ALA A 493 -43.81 31.80 -14.16
CA ALA A 493 -44.41 31.08 -13.04
C ALA A 493 -43.60 29.82 -12.66
N TYR A 494 -43.02 29.14 -13.64
CA TYR A 494 -42.14 28.00 -13.41
C TYR A 494 -40.89 28.39 -12.62
N LEU A 495 -40.19 29.46 -13.02
CA LEU A 495 -38.98 29.92 -12.33
C LEU A 495 -39.29 30.39 -10.91
N VAL A 496 -40.40 31.10 -10.70
CA VAL A 496 -40.85 31.50 -9.37
C VAL A 496 -41.15 30.28 -8.50
N GLY A 497 -41.83 29.27 -9.04
CA GLY A 497 -42.07 28.00 -8.35
C GLY A 497 -40.78 27.30 -7.96
N GLN A 498 -39.80 27.29 -8.86
CA GLN A 498 -38.48 26.75 -8.58
C GLN A 498 -37.79 27.50 -7.43
N ARG A 499 -37.81 28.84 -7.40
CA ARG A 499 -37.24 29.64 -6.30
C ARG A 499 -37.92 29.39 -4.96
N VAL A 500 -39.24 29.27 -4.94
CA VAL A 500 -40.00 28.96 -3.73
C VAL A 500 -39.65 27.57 -3.20
N MET A 501 -39.51 26.57 -4.09
CA MET A 501 -39.04 25.22 -3.69
C MET A 501 -37.62 25.27 -3.16
N GLU A 502 -36.71 25.88 -3.91
CA GLU A 502 -35.29 25.99 -3.61
C GLU A 502 -35.05 26.57 -2.21
N PHE A 503 -35.70 27.69 -1.91
CA PHE A 503 -35.60 28.35 -0.61
C PHE A 503 -36.14 27.47 0.53
N ALA A 504 -37.27 26.79 0.32
CA ALA A 504 -37.87 25.94 1.35
C ALA A 504 -37.01 24.70 1.64
N VAL A 505 -36.47 24.03 0.62
CA VAL A 505 -35.60 22.86 0.82
C VAL A 505 -34.23 23.24 1.39
N GLN A 506 -33.70 24.39 1.00
CA GLN A 506 -32.50 24.99 1.62
C GLN A 506 -32.72 25.27 3.11
N ALA A 507 -33.90 25.78 3.48
CA ALA A 507 -34.24 26.01 4.89
C ALA A 507 -34.23 24.70 5.69
N ILE A 508 -34.74 23.60 5.14
CA ILE A 508 -34.66 22.27 5.78
C ILE A 508 -33.21 21.83 5.92
N ALA A 509 -32.43 21.92 4.85
CA ALA A 509 -31.04 21.50 4.84
C ALA A 509 -30.19 22.28 5.85
N ALA A 510 -30.45 23.59 5.97
CA ALA A 510 -29.75 24.46 6.91
C ALA A 510 -30.21 24.21 8.33
N MET A 511 -31.50 23.91 8.55
CA MET A 511 -32.01 23.46 9.84
C MET A 511 -31.41 22.10 10.25
N ASP A 512 -31.18 21.18 9.31
CA ASP A 512 -30.54 19.89 9.62
C ASP A 512 -29.08 20.05 10.04
N TYR A 513 -28.36 20.99 9.41
CA TYR A 513 -26.94 21.21 9.67
C TYR A 513 -26.67 22.18 10.85
N ASN A 514 -27.36 23.32 10.89
CA ASN A 514 -27.15 24.41 11.86
C ASN A 514 -28.27 24.50 12.91
N GLY A 515 -29.30 23.65 12.85
CA GLY A 515 -30.36 23.65 13.85
C GLY A 515 -30.00 22.85 15.10
N PRO A 516 -30.86 22.92 16.13
CA PRO A 516 -30.70 22.10 17.32
C PRO A 516 -30.68 20.62 16.98
N GLN A 517 -29.76 19.91 17.60
CA GLN A 517 -29.55 18.48 17.42
C GLN A 517 -30.10 17.70 18.62
N ARG A 518 -30.54 16.48 18.38
CA ARG A 518 -30.97 15.53 19.41
C ARG A 518 -30.28 14.20 19.22
N ASN A 519 -29.77 13.65 20.32
CA ASN A 519 -29.18 12.33 20.32
C ASN A 519 -30.27 11.26 20.38
N VAL A 520 -30.23 10.34 19.43
CA VAL A 520 -31.09 9.15 19.33
C VAL A 520 -30.21 7.92 19.16
N THR A 521 -30.73 6.72 19.34
CA THR A 521 -29.92 5.52 19.07
C THR A 521 -30.17 4.99 17.67
N GLY A 522 -29.11 4.56 16.99
CA GLY A 522 -29.17 3.93 15.68
C GLY A 522 -27.77 3.70 15.11
N TRP A 523 -27.68 3.59 13.79
CA TRP A 523 -26.40 3.42 13.10
C TRP A 523 -25.73 4.78 12.85
N TYR A 524 -24.57 5.01 13.45
CA TYR A 524 -23.78 6.23 13.24
C TYR A 524 -22.53 5.94 12.39
N PRO A 525 -22.02 6.94 11.66
CA PRO A 525 -20.84 6.77 10.81
C PRO A 525 -19.55 6.70 11.61
N VAL A 526 -18.67 5.81 11.16
CA VAL A 526 -17.26 5.73 11.58
C VAL A 526 -16.36 5.69 10.35
N LEU A 527 -15.15 6.19 10.49
CA LEU A 527 -14.14 6.09 9.44
C LEU A 527 -13.79 4.62 9.23
N ALA A 528 -13.92 4.16 7.98
CA ALA A 528 -13.40 2.88 7.54
C ALA A 528 -12.17 3.11 6.66
N GLN A 529 -11.35 2.06 6.53
CA GLN A 529 -10.15 2.10 5.69
C GLN A 529 -10.33 1.18 4.49
N SER A 530 -9.70 1.53 3.37
CA SER A 530 -9.58 0.72 2.17
C SER A 530 -8.12 0.68 1.71
N VAL A 531 -7.70 -0.46 1.17
CA VAL A 531 -6.35 -0.58 0.62
C VAL A 531 -6.35 -0.06 -0.82
N ASN A 532 -5.60 1.01 -1.06
CA ASN A 532 -5.30 1.49 -2.40
C ASN A 532 -3.95 0.91 -2.84
N VAL A 533 -3.94 0.13 -3.92
CA VAL A 533 -2.73 -0.55 -4.42
C VAL A 533 -2.29 0.12 -5.73
N GLU A 534 -1.03 0.56 -5.76
CA GLU A 534 -0.42 1.07 -6.98
C GLU A 534 0.08 -0.10 -7.84
N TRP A 535 -0.84 -0.71 -8.60
CA TRP A 535 -0.57 -1.92 -9.38
C TRP A 535 0.58 -1.81 -10.38
N GLN A 536 0.87 -0.60 -10.87
CA GLN A 536 2.00 -0.37 -11.76
C GLN A 536 3.33 -0.71 -11.08
N TRP A 537 3.52 -0.24 -9.84
CA TRP A 537 4.74 -0.50 -9.07
C TRP A 537 4.73 -1.87 -8.41
N ALA A 538 3.62 -2.25 -7.77
CA ALA A 538 3.47 -3.56 -7.15
C ALA A 538 3.64 -4.69 -8.17
N GLY A 539 2.97 -4.59 -9.33
CA GLY A 539 3.07 -5.55 -10.42
C GLY A 539 4.46 -5.60 -11.03
N ALA A 540 5.11 -4.45 -11.24
CA ALA A 540 6.48 -4.40 -11.74
C ALA A 540 7.46 -5.11 -10.80
N ILE A 541 7.39 -4.85 -9.49
CA ILE A 541 8.27 -5.49 -8.50
C ILE A 541 8.00 -7.00 -8.41
N LEU A 542 6.73 -7.42 -8.30
CA LEU A 542 6.32 -8.83 -8.20
C LEU A 542 6.66 -9.63 -9.46
N GLY A 543 6.70 -8.99 -10.63
CA GLY A 543 7.18 -9.61 -11.88
C GLY A 543 8.70 -9.60 -12.03
N LEU A 544 9.36 -8.52 -11.62
CA LEU A 544 10.81 -8.36 -11.79
C LEU A 544 11.61 -9.35 -10.94
N VAL A 545 11.22 -9.57 -9.68
CA VAL A 545 11.91 -10.49 -8.75
C VAL A 545 12.06 -11.91 -9.33
N PRO A 546 10.99 -12.61 -9.75
CA PRO A 546 11.12 -13.95 -10.31
C PRO A 546 11.84 -13.96 -11.67
N VAL A 547 11.73 -12.90 -12.48
CA VAL A 547 12.46 -12.79 -13.77
C VAL A 547 13.96 -12.67 -13.53
N VAL A 548 14.40 -11.79 -12.62
CA VAL A 548 15.82 -11.64 -12.27
C VAL A 548 16.37 -12.93 -11.68
N GLN A 549 15.62 -13.60 -10.81
CA GLN A 549 16.02 -14.90 -10.27
C GLN A 549 16.12 -15.99 -11.34
N LEU A 550 15.20 -16.01 -12.32
CA LEU A 550 15.26 -16.95 -13.43
C LEU A 550 16.50 -16.73 -14.30
N ILE A 551 16.79 -15.47 -14.64
CA ILE A 551 17.99 -15.11 -15.40
C ILE A 551 19.25 -15.52 -14.64
N ALA A 552 19.33 -15.21 -13.34
CA ALA A 552 20.44 -15.63 -12.48
C ALA A 552 20.59 -17.15 -12.45
N SER A 553 19.48 -17.89 -12.32
CA SER A 553 19.45 -19.36 -12.35
C SER A 553 20.02 -19.91 -13.66
N VAL A 554 19.58 -19.37 -14.80
CA VAL A 554 20.06 -19.78 -16.13
C VAL A 554 21.55 -19.50 -16.27
N CYS A 555 22.02 -18.31 -15.87
CA CYS A 555 23.44 -17.94 -15.89
C CYS A 555 24.28 -18.90 -15.04
N VAL A 556 23.85 -19.20 -13.82
CA VAL A 556 24.55 -20.14 -12.92
C VAL A 556 24.58 -21.54 -13.52
N ILE A 557 23.48 -22.04 -14.09
CA ILE A 557 23.45 -23.37 -14.71
C ILE A 557 24.41 -23.45 -15.91
N LEU A 558 24.42 -22.43 -16.78
CA LEU A 558 25.29 -22.40 -17.95
C LEU A 558 26.77 -22.32 -17.54
N TRP A 559 27.10 -21.53 -16.52
CA TRP A 559 28.47 -21.33 -16.09
C TRP A 559 29.00 -22.44 -15.18
N SER A 560 28.23 -22.90 -14.20
CA SER A 560 28.65 -23.95 -13.26
C SER A 560 28.80 -25.32 -13.92
N ASN A 561 28.22 -25.56 -15.10
CA ASN A 561 28.40 -26.82 -15.83
C ASN A 561 29.82 -27.01 -16.42
N THR A 562 30.66 -25.97 -16.40
CA THR A 562 32.01 -26.04 -16.97
C THR A 562 33.09 -26.52 -15.98
N ALA A 563 32.73 -26.67 -14.69
CA ALA A 563 33.60 -27.22 -13.65
C ALA A 563 32.85 -28.30 -12.86
N ILE A 564 33.60 -29.28 -12.33
CA ILE A 564 33.07 -30.30 -11.45
C ILE A 564 32.69 -29.63 -10.13
N ILE A 565 31.41 -29.72 -9.75
CA ILE A 565 30.96 -29.23 -8.45
C ILE A 565 31.28 -30.32 -7.42
N ARG A 566 32.08 -29.96 -6.42
CA ARG A 566 32.44 -30.85 -5.31
C ARG A 566 31.50 -30.64 -4.13
N ASP A 567 31.30 -31.70 -3.33
CA ASP A 567 30.45 -31.66 -2.14
C ASP A 567 30.97 -30.63 -1.12
N GLU A 568 30.05 -29.97 -0.41
CA GLU A 568 30.32 -28.91 0.57
C GLU A 568 30.92 -29.41 1.90
N SER A 569 31.18 -30.71 2.04
CA SER A 569 31.70 -31.24 3.31
C SER A 569 33.11 -30.75 3.58
N HIS A 570 33.40 -30.40 4.84
CA HIS A 570 34.74 -30.00 5.25
C HIS A 570 35.80 -31.06 4.96
N LEU A 571 35.42 -32.35 5.02
CA LEU A 571 36.30 -33.46 4.65
C LEU A 571 36.62 -33.48 3.15
N SER A 572 35.63 -33.18 2.31
CA SER A 572 35.82 -33.03 0.86
C SER A 572 36.76 -31.86 0.58
N THR A 573 36.55 -30.72 1.23
CA THR A 573 37.43 -29.56 1.08
C THR A 573 38.84 -29.81 1.61
N ALA A 574 38.99 -30.46 2.76
CA ALA A 574 40.30 -30.81 3.34
C ALA A 574 41.07 -31.77 2.42
N ARG A 575 40.40 -32.75 1.81
CA ARG A 575 41.03 -33.65 0.84
C ARG A 575 41.47 -32.93 -0.44
N LEU A 576 40.80 -31.84 -0.82
CA LEU A 576 41.20 -30.99 -1.95
C LEU A 576 42.40 -30.10 -1.58
N LEU A 577 42.48 -29.63 -0.35
CA LEU A 577 43.60 -28.83 0.15
C LEU A 577 44.82 -29.68 0.56
N ARG A 578 44.76 -31.01 0.41
CA ARG A 578 45.80 -31.94 0.85
C ARG A 578 47.20 -31.58 0.32
N PRO A 579 47.41 -31.23 -0.97
CA PRO A 579 48.75 -30.92 -1.47
C PRO A 579 49.36 -29.70 -0.77
N LEU A 580 48.53 -28.69 -0.48
CA LEU A 580 48.95 -27.50 0.25
C LEU A 580 49.28 -27.83 1.70
N VAL A 581 48.45 -28.65 2.36
CA VAL A 581 48.69 -29.08 3.75
C VAL A 581 49.93 -29.96 3.85
N GLN A 582 50.20 -30.82 2.87
CA GLN A 582 51.42 -31.65 2.83
C GLN A 582 52.70 -30.79 2.78
N LYS A 583 52.67 -29.65 2.07
CA LYS A 583 53.80 -28.69 2.05
C LYS A 583 54.06 -28.00 3.39
N LEU A 584 53.07 -27.91 4.28
CA LEU A 584 53.29 -27.45 5.65
C LEU A 584 53.98 -28.51 6.53
N GLY A 585 53.98 -29.77 6.09
CA GLY A 585 54.49 -30.90 6.86
C GLY A 585 53.77 -31.06 8.20
N ASN A 586 54.52 -31.40 9.25
CA ASN A 586 53.98 -31.57 10.61
C ASN A 586 53.76 -30.25 11.37
N LYS A 587 53.93 -29.08 10.72
CA LYS A 587 53.82 -27.76 11.36
C LYS A 587 52.47 -27.12 11.03
N GLY A 588 51.96 -26.28 11.92
CA GLY A 588 50.86 -25.36 11.59
C GLY A 588 49.43 -25.84 11.88
N CYS A 589 49.23 -26.86 12.72
CA CYS A 589 47.88 -27.37 13.06
C CYS A 589 46.93 -26.34 13.72
N LEU A 590 47.46 -25.25 14.27
CA LEU A 590 46.69 -24.15 14.88
C LEU A 590 46.63 -22.89 13.99
N LEU A 591 47.28 -22.90 12.82
CA LEU A 591 47.30 -21.73 11.95
C LEU A 591 45.93 -21.54 11.29
N SER A 592 45.50 -20.28 11.26
CA SER A 592 44.35 -19.85 10.49
C SER A 592 44.67 -19.86 8.99
N GLY A 593 43.65 -19.89 8.13
CA GLY A 593 43.85 -19.84 6.67
C GLY A 593 44.62 -18.60 6.19
N GLU A 594 44.52 -17.48 6.93
CA GLU A 594 45.28 -16.26 6.66
C GLU A 594 46.78 -16.45 6.95
N GLU A 595 47.12 -17.00 8.13
CA GLU A 595 48.52 -17.28 8.51
C GLU A 595 49.16 -18.36 7.61
N ILE A 596 48.38 -19.35 7.16
CA ILE A 596 48.82 -20.34 6.18
C ILE A 596 49.12 -19.68 4.84
N ALA A 597 48.26 -18.76 4.37
CA ALA A 597 48.50 -18.02 3.13
C ALA A 597 49.73 -17.10 3.22
N GLU A 598 49.99 -16.50 4.38
CA GLU A 598 51.20 -15.70 4.64
C GLU A 598 52.49 -16.52 4.61
N THR A 599 52.42 -17.81 4.97
CA THR A 599 53.57 -18.71 4.92
C THR A 599 53.98 -19.05 3.47
N PHE A 600 53.06 -18.90 2.51
CA PHE A 600 53.27 -19.19 1.08
C PHE A 600 52.87 -18.02 0.17
N PRO A 601 53.52 -16.84 0.29
CA PRO A 601 53.09 -15.62 -0.40
C PRO A 601 53.23 -15.70 -1.93
N ASP A 602 54.16 -16.52 -2.43
CA ASP A 602 54.43 -16.66 -3.87
C ASP A 602 53.63 -17.79 -4.54
N VAL A 603 52.91 -18.61 -3.76
CA VAL A 603 52.17 -19.75 -4.30
C VAL A 603 50.82 -19.29 -4.83
N ARG A 604 50.61 -19.52 -6.13
CA ARG A 604 49.35 -19.25 -6.81
C ARG A 604 48.73 -20.54 -7.30
N VAL A 605 47.46 -20.73 -6.95
CA VAL A 605 46.72 -21.99 -7.10
C VAL A 605 45.48 -21.85 -7.96
N LYS A 606 45.11 -22.91 -8.67
CA LYS A 606 43.91 -23.02 -9.50
C LYS A 606 43.24 -24.37 -9.27
N TYR A 607 41.91 -24.42 -9.28
CA TYR A 607 41.17 -25.69 -9.24
C TYR A 607 41.16 -26.36 -10.62
N GLY A 608 41.64 -27.60 -10.73
CA GLY A 608 41.85 -28.24 -12.04
C GLY A 608 41.82 -29.76 -11.99
N TRP A 609 42.41 -30.38 -13.01
CA TRP A 609 42.51 -31.83 -13.13
C TRP A 609 43.88 -32.24 -13.67
N ARG A 610 44.38 -33.43 -13.32
CA ARG A 610 45.63 -34.01 -13.85
C ARG A 610 45.31 -35.23 -14.71
N GLU A 611 46.08 -35.39 -15.80
CA GLU A 611 46.15 -36.65 -16.54
C GLU A 611 47.19 -37.55 -15.86
N PRO A 612 46.96 -38.88 -15.81
CA PRO A 612 47.99 -39.80 -15.32
C PRO A 612 49.23 -39.75 -16.22
N ASP A 613 50.42 -39.69 -15.62
CA ASP A 613 51.71 -39.46 -16.31
C ASP A 613 52.12 -40.58 -17.29
N ASP A 614 51.44 -41.74 -17.26
CA ASP A 614 51.90 -42.97 -17.92
C ASP A 614 51.53 -43.13 -19.41
N LEU A 615 51.24 -42.05 -20.15
CA LEU A 615 50.80 -42.15 -21.55
C LEU A 615 51.41 -41.07 -22.47
N VAL A 616 52.70 -41.19 -22.74
CA VAL A 616 53.42 -40.35 -23.74
C VAL A 616 52.97 -40.60 -25.19
N PHE A 617 52.22 -41.66 -25.51
CA PHE A 617 51.74 -41.90 -26.89
C PHE A 617 50.40 -42.64 -26.95
N ARG A 618 49.26 -41.93 -27.00
CA ARG A 618 48.01 -42.52 -27.52
C ARG A 618 47.01 -41.47 -28.01
N ASN A 619 46.82 -41.40 -29.33
CA ASN A 619 45.83 -40.55 -30.01
C ASN A 619 44.41 -41.13 -30.03
N GLU A 620 44.04 -41.98 -29.06
CA GLU A 620 42.70 -42.58 -29.00
C GLU A 620 41.98 -42.19 -27.72
N ILE A 621 40.75 -41.70 -27.89
CA ILE A 621 39.80 -41.32 -26.83
C ILE A 621 39.38 -42.59 -26.10
N ASP A 622 40.23 -43.11 -25.20
CA ASP A 622 39.87 -44.27 -24.39
C ASP A 622 38.95 -43.82 -23.24
N THR A 623 37.73 -44.36 -23.24
CA THR A 623 36.66 -44.11 -22.25
C THR A 623 37.00 -44.59 -20.83
N ARG A 624 38.18 -45.17 -20.62
CA ARG A 624 38.68 -45.69 -19.34
C ARG A 624 39.73 -44.82 -18.65
N THR A 625 40.11 -43.68 -19.22
CA THR A 625 41.07 -42.76 -18.57
C THR A 625 40.49 -42.20 -17.27
N VAL A 626 41.18 -42.47 -16.16
CA VAL A 626 40.85 -41.96 -14.82
C VAL A 626 41.67 -40.71 -14.58
N ARG A 627 41.01 -39.57 -14.41
CA ARG A 627 41.65 -38.27 -14.18
C ARG A 627 41.64 -37.92 -12.69
N HIS A 628 42.65 -37.21 -12.22
CA HIS A 628 42.68 -36.73 -10.83
C HIS A 628 42.13 -35.30 -10.74
N VAL A 629 41.32 -34.96 -9.73
CA VAL A 629 40.83 -33.59 -9.50
C VAL A 629 41.53 -33.02 -8.28
N ASP A 630 42.33 -31.97 -8.50
CA ASP A 630 43.14 -31.38 -7.45
C ASP A 630 43.39 -29.88 -7.65
N ILE A 631 44.13 -29.29 -6.73
CA ILE A 631 44.69 -27.95 -6.84
C ILE A 631 45.98 -28.03 -7.67
N LEU A 632 46.06 -27.15 -8.68
CA LEU A 632 47.21 -26.99 -9.56
C LEU A 632 47.97 -25.74 -9.17
N GLU A 633 49.28 -25.83 -9.16
CA GLU A 633 50.16 -24.69 -8.89
C GLU A 633 50.59 -24.02 -10.21
N GLU A 634 50.86 -22.71 -10.16
CA GLU A 634 51.30 -21.96 -11.35
C GLU A 634 52.64 -22.47 -11.91
N GLN A 635 53.51 -22.99 -11.02
CA GLN A 635 54.84 -23.52 -11.37
C GLN A 635 54.77 -24.79 -12.22
N GLU A 636 53.68 -25.57 -12.12
CA GLU A 636 53.49 -26.82 -12.85
C GLU A 636 53.14 -26.61 -14.34
N GLY A 637 52.92 -25.37 -14.79
CA GLY A 637 52.68 -25.05 -16.20
C GLY A 637 51.31 -25.50 -16.78
N LEU A 638 50.45 -26.13 -15.98
CA LEU A 638 49.13 -26.66 -16.38
C LEU A 638 48.03 -25.57 -16.56
N GLY A 639 48.42 -24.33 -16.78
CA GLY A 639 47.52 -23.17 -16.72
C GLY A 639 46.46 -23.08 -17.81
N ARG A 640 46.76 -23.65 -19.00
CA ARG A 640 45.91 -23.58 -20.20
C ARG A 640 44.77 -24.60 -20.23
N GLN A 641 44.55 -25.37 -19.17
CA GLN A 641 43.44 -26.31 -19.10
C GLN A 641 42.08 -25.61 -19.30
N GLY A 642 41.33 -26.14 -20.28
CA GLY A 642 39.99 -25.70 -20.65
C GLY A 642 38.90 -26.29 -19.74
N ILE A 643 37.73 -26.55 -20.33
CA ILE A 643 36.58 -27.13 -19.63
C ILE A 643 36.92 -28.55 -19.14
N MET A 644 36.47 -28.93 -17.94
CA MET A 644 36.69 -30.29 -17.42
C MET A 644 35.96 -31.33 -18.30
N PRO A 645 36.67 -32.31 -18.89
CA PRO A 645 36.08 -33.28 -19.81
C PRO A 645 35.14 -34.27 -19.09
N ALA A 646 34.21 -34.88 -19.82
CA ALA A 646 33.44 -36.00 -19.27
C ALA A 646 34.34 -37.23 -19.09
N GLY A 647 34.12 -38.02 -18.03
CA GLY A 647 34.94 -39.20 -17.76
C GLY A 647 34.93 -39.66 -16.31
N PHE A 648 35.82 -40.59 -15.98
CA PHE A 648 36.03 -41.09 -14.63
C PHE A 648 37.07 -40.24 -13.91
N TYR A 649 36.80 -39.97 -12.64
CA TYR A 649 37.71 -39.23 -11.77
C TYR A 649 37.95 -40.01 -10.47
N ASP A 650 39.22 -40.08 -10.03
CA ASP A 650 39.64 -40.74 -8.79
C ASP A 650 40.73 -39.97 -8.04
N GLY A 651 41.06 -40.42 -6.83
CA GLY A 651 41.89 -39.75 -5.84
C GLY A 651 43.30 -40.32 -5.61
N LEU A 652 43.83 -41.14 -6.53
CA LEU A 652 45.14 -41.76 -6.37
C LEU A 652 46.26 -40.80 -6.82
N PRO A 653 47.27 -40.54 -5.98
CA PRO A 653 48.50 -39.90 -6.42
C PRO A 653 49.21 -40.83 -7.41
N SER A 654 49.93 -40.27 -8.38
CA SER A 654 51.02 -40.98 -9.03
C SER A 654 51.98 -41.41 -7.92
N ASP A 655 52.45 -42.64 -7.98
CA ASP A 655 53.44 -43.17 -7.05
C ASP A 655 54.66 -42.23 -7.08
N GLU A 656 54.85 -41.46 -6.00
CA GLU A 656 56.16 -40.88 -5.72
C GLU A 656 57.07 -42.08 -5.46
N GLU A 657 58.03 -42.27 -6.36
CA GLU A 657 59.15 -43.17 -6.17
C GLU A 657 59.78 -42.81 -4.82
N ASP A 658 59.60 -43.70 -3.83
CA ASP A 658 60.41 -43.74 -2.62
C ASP A 658 61.85 -44.06 -3.05
N GLU A 659 62.59 -43.04 -3.51
CA GLU A 659 64.04 -43.12 -3.66
C GLU A 659 64.67 -43.13 -2.26
N ASP A 660 65.11 -44.32 -1.87
CA ASP A 660 66.38 -44.63 -1.20
C ASP A 660 66.90 -43.65 -0.13
N GLU A 661 66.72 -44.02 1.15
CA GLU A 661 67.78 -43.86 2.16
C GLU A 661 67.84 -45.15 3.00
N ASP A 662 68.55 -46.14 2.48
CA ASP A 662 69.22 -47.17 3.26
C ASP A 662 70.34 -46.50 4.07
N GLU A 663 70.19 -46.40 5.40
CA GLU A 663 71.35 -46.37 6.29
C GLU A 663 71.13 -47.34 7.47
N ASP A 664 71.98 -48.37 7.45
CA ASP A 664 72.28 -49.28 8.52
C ASP A 664 72.47 -48.56 9.86
N ASP A 665 71.90 -49.10 10.94
CA ASP A 665 72.76 -49.44 12.09
C ASP A 665 72.10 -50.41 13.09
N ASN A 666 72.90 -51.44 13.31
CA ASN A 666 72.96 -52.49 14.32
C ASN A 666 72.20 -52.40 15.67
N ASP A 667 71.84 -53.63 16.06
CA ASP A 667 72.02 -54.28 17.36
C ASP A 667 70.89 -54.33 18.41
N ASP A 668 70.65 -55.59 18.76
CA ASP A 668 70.21 -56.16 20.03
C ASP A 668 68.84 -55.79 20.59
N HIS A 669 67.88 -56.72 20.44
CA HIS A 669 67.44 -57.48 21.62
C HIS A 669 66.67 -58.76 21.28
N VAL A 670 67.21 -59.86 21.80
CA VAL A 670 66.60 -61.18 22.00
C VAL A 670 65.36 -61.06 22.90
N VAL A 671 64.26 -61.76 22.57
CA VAL A 671 63.50 -62.68 23.45
C VAL A 671 62.17 -63.17 22.81
N ASP A 672 62.01 -64.49 22.92
CA ASP A 672 60.83 -65.36 22.92
C ASP A 672 59.96 -65.64 21.69
N GLU A 673 60.36 -66.73 21.08
CA GLU A 673 59.59 -67.81 20.46
C GLU A 673 58.37 -68.27 21.29
N ARG A 674 57.15 -67.98 20.85
CA ARG A 674 56.00 -68.88 21.07
C ARG A 674 54.91 -68.71 20.02
N THR A 675 54.45 -69.85 19.52
CA THR A 675 53.22 -70.07 18.73
C THR A 675 53.21 -69.64 17.25
N ARG A 676 54.12 -70.23 16.46
CA ARG A 676 53.89 -70.54 15.04
C ARG A 676 53.81 -72.05 14.81
N LEU A 677 52.80 -72.69 15.39
CA LEU A 677 52.37 -74.03 14.99
C LEU A 677 50.86 -74.11 15.19
N LEU A 678 50.11 -73.76 14.15
CA LEU A 678 48.86 -74.42 13.74
C LEU A 678 48.21 -73.63 12.59
N ARG A 679 47.69 -74.38 11.62
CA ARG A 679 46.87 -73.94 10.46
C ARG A 679 47.59 -73.30 9.27
N ARG A 680 48.47 -74.11 8.67
CA ARG A 680 48.57 -74.19 7.20
C ARG A 680 48.25 -75.61 6.74
N ARG A 681 46.95 -75.95 6.60
CA ARG A 681 46.48 -77.13 5.83
C ARG A 681 44.95 -77.20 5.67
N GLY A 682 44.50 -77.41 4.43
CA GLY A 682 43.14 -77.80 4.01
C GLY A 682 42.27 -76.62 3.56
N ARG A 683 41.63 -76.58 2.39
CA ARG A 683 41.04 -77.59 1.48
C ARG A 683 40.97 -76.96 0.07
N ARG A 684 41.51 -77.52 -1.02
CA ARG A 684 41.00 -78.58 -1.93
C ARG A 684 39.52 -78.47 -2.41
N LYS A 685 39.39 -78.05 -3.68
CA LYS A 685 38.51 -78.51 -4.80
C LYS A 685 37.35 -79.51 -4.54
N ARG A 686 36.16 -79.19 -5.09
CA ARG A 686 35.21 -80.04 -5.86
C ARG A 686 34.10 -79.12 -6.44
N ARG A 687 33.94 -78.89 -7.75
CA ARG A 687 33.38 -79.69 -8.88
C ARG A 687 31.87 -80.04 -8.78
N ARG A 688 31.08 -79.36 -9.64
CA ARG A 688 29.89 -79.72 -10.46
C ARG A 688 28.84 -80.74 -9.97
N SER A 689 27.55 -80.34 -10.07
CA SER A 689 26.45 -80.79 -10.97
C SER A 689 25.12 -80.57 -10.23
N ILE A 690 24.07 -79.96 -10.78
CA ILE A 690 23.24 -80.35 -11.93
C ILE A 690 22.90 -79.12 -12.77
#